data_AF-A0A349E337-F1
#
_entry.id   AF-A0A349E337-F1
#
_cell.length_a   1.000
_cell.length_b   1.000
_cell.length_c   1.000
_cell.angle_alpha   90.00
_cell.angle_beta   90.00
_cell.angle_gamma   90.00
#
_symmetry.space_group_name_H-M   'P 1'
#
loop_
_entity.id
_entity.type
_entity.pdbx_description
1 polymer ?
#
loop_
_entity_poly.entity_id
_entity_poly.type
_entity_poly.pdbx_seq_one_letter_code
_entity_poly.pdbx_strand_id
1 'polypeptide(L)'
;MDILNTLGLDDSKLFEDLKLGEVLSKKTLSDPEAVQEPISYTLQPFSVKTTEIPSLTLVASLNAQHQIQLFNNLSEDKDQDGFIGTTEQAIVPFDATSPVLKYKTSLEVNASAKLNTGGLSLGVNAGTKIFHFAYLKHPANTTVRAAILSDFKSFPFIFSLDRVKNLQPGEALAFNAYASFGLSLDFDPVDLLSAGVSALSKYIGQNQTFSMNISATGSLGVNFSATDNFELIFTKNQDGSYNVKVKKSKISNNKISAGLQINAAFSNPEKVSDLINSKIDDLLNTATNLTKEKREEVTTILTTVAKGSVPFADLSEVEKLLIEALATRLKIPDFAQDALNKAKELLGKITDITNNIQQEVIEVAKKKFTAGFSFEYSSISQDDVLIDASLTESALEQTHKSLVLMSTEKLISEAASDNGVTLRKYLRTQSTNRRKAWGFAFGLGNYKIGGSDSKTFNSEISIQYNNQNIAEKEFKVTYRVARGYQEVGSLGGDNTQWLGVVGVHMSKFELKPTMDQFAYNITLDFDRLEKKIKSNDKETILDLLDKASAWDIINDNDLDNQANLLLNELTKNGNASNVNFSFKLNITPEGFNFIKGSWLYLLRNNPNANLVALSQAFGSNMPYLPSYSYRNTLDKKADLYGQVWQTYFINEGFGKRVQNMGYDDYASIAKSIVGKKDVELGNKEGRLPGNASAWFGGIVKMNPDTGRDMLACMTGFKNLLENIEAKSSNYEQDMKRALNNIALGFGQLYYVQALGAYFISLANNNSIILQEITSVLEVTYTDAAGASQTIQIQKNK
;
A
#
# COMPACT_ATOMS: atom_id res chain seq x y z
N MET A 1 37.55 -15.14 20.66
CA MET A 1 37.77 -14.75 22.06
C MET A 1 38.08 -16.01 22.83
N ASP A 2 39.09 -16.02 23.67
CA ASP A 2 39.37 -17.18 24.53
C ASP A 2 38.43 -17.14 25.75
N ILE A 3 37.33 -17.89 25.67
CA ILE A 3 36.33 -17.97 26.72
C ILE A 3 36.90 -18.70 27.94
N LEU A 4 37.76 -19.71 27.73
CA LEU A 4 38.34 -20.49 28.83
C LEU A 4 39.23 -19.60 29.71
N ASN A 5 40.16 -18.89 29.09
CA ASN A 5 41.04 -17.94 29.78
C ASN A 5 40.25 -16.78 30.41
N THR A 6 39.23 -16.26 29.72
CA THR A 6 38.37 -15.18 30.28
C THR A 6 37.63 -15.63 31.54
N LEU A 7 37.22 -16.90 31.63
CA LEU A 7 36.46 -17.45 32.76
C LEU A 7 37.35 -18.16 33.80
N GLY A 8 38.65 -18.27 33.56
CA GLY A 8 39.57 -19.03 34.43
C GLY A 8 39.29 -20.54 34.46
N LEU A 9 38.82 -21.10 33.34
CA LEU A 9 38.50 -22.52 33.18
C LEU A 9 39.65 -23.25 32.49
N ASP A 10 39.93 -24.48 32.92
CA ASP A 10 40.81 -25.42 32.22
C ASP A 10 40.02 -26.43 31.36
N ASP A 11 40.74 -27.18 30.53
CA ASP A 11 40.20 -28.16 29.57
C ASP A 11 39.41 -29.33 30.20
N SER A 12 39.56 -29.56 31.51
CA SER A 12 38.81 -30.57 32.25
C SER A 12 37.61 -29.96 32.95
N LYS A 13 37.83 -28.84 33.62
CA LYS A 13 36.82 -28.12 34.39
C LYS A 13 35.65 -27.63 33.54
N LEU A 14 35.88 -27.28 32.27
CA LEU A 14 34.80 -26.91 31.34
C LEU A 14 33.70 -27.99 31.25
N PHE A 15 34.05 -29.27 31.09
CA PHE A 15 33.06 -30.33 30.87
C PHE A 15 32.34 -30.71 32.16
N GLU A 16 33.01 -30.56 33.30
CA GLU A 16 32.43 -30.73 34.64
C GLU A 16 31.43 -29.61 34.95
N ASP A 17 31.86 -28.34 34.85
CA ASP A 17 31.02 -27.16 35.16
C ASP A 17 29.82 -27.04 34.19
N LEU A 18 30.00 -27.37 32.91
CA LEU A 18 28.92 -27.36 31.91
C LEU A 18 28.07 -28.65 31.88
N LYS A 19 28.39 -29.65 32.70
CA LYS A 19 27.69 -30.96 32.79
C LYS A 19 27.58 -31.70 31.44
N LEU A 20 28.58 -31.52 30.58
CA LEU A 20 28.67 -32.16 29.27
C LEU A 20 29.18 -33.60 29.46
N GLY A 21 28.25 -34.55 29.62
CA GLY A 21 28.52 -35.91 30.09
C GLY A 21 29.70 -36.62 29.41
N GLU A 22 30.52 -37.31 30.21
CA GLU A 22 31.82 -37.87 29.78
C GLU A 22 31.70 -38.85 28.59
N VAL A 23 30.58 -39.54 28.44
CA VAL A 23 30.29 -40.47 27.33
C VAL A 23 30.13 -39.72 26.01
N LEU A 24 29.37 -38.62 25.99
CA LEU A 24 29.18 -37.78 24.79
C LEU A 24 30.51 -37.15 24.37
N SER A 25 31.35 -36.79 25.35
CA SER A 25 32.67 -36.19 25.12
C SER A 25 33.64 -37.06 24.30
N LYS A 26 33.43 -38.38 24.25
CA LYS A 26 34.30 -39.34 23.56
C LYS A 26 33.80 -39.75 22.17
N LYS A 27 32.56 -39.43 21.82
CA LYS A 27 31.97 -39.74 20.49
C LYS A 27 32.53 -38.80 19.42
N THR A 28 32.66 -39.30 18.19
CA THR A 28 33.01 -38.49 17.00
C THR A 28 31.81 -37.71 16.51
N LEU A 29 32.02 -36.57 15.87
CA LEU A 29 30.93 -35.72 15.38
C LEU A 29 30.06 -36.38 14.30
N SER A 30 30.55 -37.42 13.63
CA SER A 30 29.75 -38.24 12.70
C SER A 30 28.97 -39.39 13.35
N ASP A 31 29.05 -39.58 14.67
CA ASP A 31 28.24 -40.58 15.39
C ASP A 31 26.81 -40.04 15.54
N PRO A 32 25.76 -40.72 15.00
CA PRO A 32 24.36 -40.27 15.12
C PRO A 32 23.87 -40.13 16.56
N GLU A 33 24.55 -40.74 17.53
CA GLU A 33 24.26 -40.62 18.95
C GLU A 33 25.23 -39.65 19.68
N ALA A 34 25.97 -38.79 18.97
CA ALA A 34 26.95 -37.87 19.57
C ALA A 34 26.29 -36.78 20.43
N VAL A 35 25.26 -36.12 19.90
CA VAL A 35 24.41 -35.13 20.60
C VAL A 35 23.03 -35.14 19.91
N GLN A 36 22.02 -35.76 20.52
CA GLN A 36 20.67 -35.88 19.93
C GLN A 36 19.73 -34.72 20.28
N GLU A 37 20.04 -33.93 21.31
CA GLU A 37 19.21 -32.84 21.82
C GLU A 37 20.08 -31.61 22.15
N PRO A 38 19.57 -30.36 21.99
CA PRO A 38 20.34 -29.15 22.29
C PRO A 38 20.77 -29.07 23.76
N ILE A 39 22.08 -29.06 23.99
CA ILE A 39 22.65 -29.04 25.34
C ILE A 39 22.62 -27.61 25.87
N SER A 40 21.78 -27.37 26.87
CA SER A 40 21.64 -26.05 27.51
C SER A 40 22.61 -25.91 28.70
N TYR A 41 23.35 -24.80 28.76
CA TYR A 41 24.41 -24.57 29.73
C TYR A 41 24.46 -23.11 30.22
N THR A 42 25.14 -22.87 31.33
CA THR A 42 25.33 -21.55 31.94
C THR A 42 26.81 -21.20 32.02
N LEU A 43 27.18 -19.98 31.65
CA LEU A 43 28.54 -19.45 31.82
C LEU A 43 28.58 -18.44 32.98
N GLN A 44 29.73 -18.33 33.63
CA GLN A 44 30.01 -17.18 34.49
C GLN A 44 30.03 -15.89 33.63
N PRO A 45 29.64 -14.72 34.17
CA PRO A 45 29.58 -13.49 33.39
C PRO A 45 30.92 -13.10 32.76
N PHE A 46 30.87 -12.76 31.48
CA PHE A 46 32.00 -12.17 30.77
C PHE A 46 31.53 -11.01 29.89
N SER A 47 32.46 -10.11 29.58
CA SER A 47 32.22 -8.98 28.69
C SER A 47 32.86 -9.22 27.32
N VAL A 48 32.06 -9.20 26.26
CA VAL A 48 32.55 -9.11 24.88
C VAL A 48 32.77 -7.63 24.58
N LYS A 49 34.04 -7.22 24.58
CA LYS A 49 34.47 -5.89 24.14
C LYS A 49 34.65 -5.91 22.62
N THR A 50 34.01 -4.96 21.92
CA THR A 50 34.19 -4.82 20.47
C THR A 50 35.29 -3.78 20.22
N THR A 51 36.28 -4.11 19.39
CA THR A 51 37.41 -3.22 19.08
C THR A 51 37.00 -2.08 18.15
N GLU A 52 36.04 -2.32 17.26
CA GLU A 52 35.58 -1.36 16.26
C GLU A 52 34.54 -0.37 16.78
N ILE A 53 33.84 -0.75 17.85
CA ILE A 53 32.82 0.07 18.53
C ILE A 53 33.20 0.09 20.02
N PRO A 54 34.25 0.82 20.45
CA PRO A 54 34.75 0.75 21.83
C PRO A 54 33.72 1.11 22.91
N SER A 55 32.68 1.86 22.55
CA SER A 55 31.54 2.20 23.38
C SER A 55 30.47 1.10 23.50
N LEU A 56 30.51 0.05 22.66
CA LEU A 56 29.66 -1.12 22.75
C LEU A 56 30.35 -2.20 23.60
N THR A 57 29.80 -2.44 24.80
CA THR A 57 30.17 -3.58 25.64
C THR A 57 28.95 -4.47 25.82
N LEU A 58 29.09 -5.73 25.42
CA LEU A 58 28.06 -6.77 25.59
C LEU A 58 28.45 -7.66 26.78
N VAL A 59 27.47 -8.05 27.59
CA VAL A 59 27.69 -8.86 28.80
C VAL A 59 26.86 -10.14 28.72
N ALA A 60 27.48 -11.30 28.91
CA ALA A 60 26.76 -12.52 29.23
C ALA A 60 26.36 -12.47 30.71
N SER A 61 25.07 -12.61 31.04
CA SER A 61 24.57 -12.50 32.42
C SER A 61 24.42 -13.87 33.09
N LEU A 62 24.46 -13.92 34.43
CA LEU A 62 24.37 -15.17 35.23
C LEU A 62 23.15 -16.05 34.90
N ASN A 63 22.06 -15.43 34.41
CA ASN A 63 20.79 -16.10 34.10
C ASN A 63 20.62 -16.34 32.59
N ALA A 64 21.67 -16.17 31.79
CA ALA A 64 21.68 -16.46 30.36
C ALA A 64 21.73 -17.98 30.14
N GLN A 65 20.71 -18.53 29.51
CA GLN A 65 20.80 -19.87 28.92
C GLN A 65 21.57 -19.79 27.60
N HIS A 66 22.67 -20.52 27.53
CA HIS A 66 23.44 -20.78 26.32
C HIS A 66 23.10 -22.19 25.82
N GLN A 67 23.26 -22.46 24.53
CA GLN A 67 22.99 -23.78 23.96
C GLN A 67 24.06 -24.22 22.95
N ILE A 68 24.41 -25.50 22.99
CA ILE A 68 25.19 -26.19 21.95
C ILE A 68 24.27 -27.18 21.25
N GLN A 69 24.22 -27.18 19.93
CA GLN A 69 23.50 -28.17 19.13
C GLN A 69 24.44 -28.70 18.04
N LEU A 70 24.50 -30.02 17.88
CA LEU A 70 25.16 -30.66 16.76
C LEU A 70 24.16 -30.82 15.61
N PHE A 71 24.66 -30.75 14.39
CA PHE A 71 23.94 -31.12 13.19
C PHE A 71 24.81 -32.11 12.42
N ASN A 72 24.44 -33.38 12.51
CA ASN A 72 25.08 -34.48 11.78
C ASN A 72 24.05 -35.42 11.12
N ASN A 73 22.75 -35.28 11.44
CA ASN A 73 21.67 -36.03 10.80
C ASN A 73 20.36 -35.20 10.69
N LEU A 74 20.19 -34.43 9.61
CA LEU A 74 18.99 -33.61 9.39
C LEU A 74 17.65 -34.37 9.21
N SER A 75 17.61 -35.71 9.19
CA SER A 75 16.32 -36.41 9.31
C SER A 75 15.75 -36.36 10.74
N GLU A 76 16.62 -36.13 11.72
CA GLU A 76 16.31 -36.13 13.15
C GLU A 76 16.59 -34.74 13.76
N ASP A 77 17.74 -34.14 13.44
CA ASP A 77 18.15 -32.81 13.86
C ASP A 77 17.30 -31.71 13.21
N LYS A 78 16.66 -30.86 14.03
CA LYS A 78 15.92 -29.68 13.54
C LYS A 78 16.53 -28.38 14.05
N ASP A 79 16.88 -27.51 13.11
CA ASP A 79 17.32 -26.16 13.42
C ASP A 79 16.10 -25.24 13.62
N GLN A 80 15.74 -24.97 14.89
CA GLN A 80 14.64 -24.07 15.22
C GLN A 80 14.89 -22.61 14.82
N ASP A 81 16.15 -22.20 14.67
CA ASP A 81 16.52 -20.84 14.24
C ASP A 81 16.62 -20.77 12.68
N GLY A 82 16.71 -21.93 12.02
CA GLY A 82 16.41 -22.11 10.59
C GLY A 82 17.50 -21.65 9.61
N PHE A 83 18.78 -21.87 9.94
CA PHE A 83 19.90 -21.52 9.06
C PHE A 83 20.46 -22.74 8.34
N ILE A 84 20.52 -23.89 9.02
CA ILE A 84 20.96 -25.15 8.42
C ILE A 84 19.84 -25.77 7.58
N GLY A 85 20.18 -26.28 6.39
CA GLY A 85 19.24 -26.99 5.54
C GLY A 85 19.90 -27.85 4.46
N THR A 86 19.12 -28.71 3.82
CA THR A 86 19.57 -29.63 2.76
C THR A 86 19.61 -29.02 1.36
N THR A 87 19.12 -27.79 1.18
CA THR A 87 19.11 -27.09 -0.12
C THR A 87 20.35 -26.23 -0.29
N GLU A 88 20.80 -26.05 -1.54
CA GLU A 88 21.88 -25.10 -1.89
C GLU A 88 21.55 -23.64 -1.53
N GLN A 89 20.29 -23.35 -1.21
CA GLN A 89 19.80 -22.03 -0.80
C GLN A 89 19.84 -21.81 0.72
N ALA A 90 20.15 -22.84 1.52
CA ALA A 90 20.31 -22.72 2.95
C ALA A 90 21.43 -21.73 3.33
N ILE A 91 21.31 -21.07 4.48
CA ILE A 91 22.35 -20.17 5.00
C ILE A 91 23.61 -20.97 5.31
N VAL A 92 23.43 -22.16 5.90
CA VAL A 92 24.47 -23.17 6.10
C VAL A 92 24.01 -24.44 5.38
N PRO A 93 24.52 -24.72 4.16
CA PRO A 93 24.26 -25.99 3.49
C PRO A 93 24.81 -27.15 4.31
N PHE A 94 23.94 -28.10 4.64
CA PHE A 94 24.30 -29.28 5.41
C PHE A 94 25.11 -30.27 4.59
N ASP A 95 26.14 -30.82 5.23
CA ASP A 95 27.04 -31.82 4.68
C ASP A 95 27.39 -32.81 5.79
N ALA A 96 26.96 -34.07 5.65
CA ALA A 96 27.21 -35.11 6.64
C ALA A 96 28.71 -35.47 6.79
N THR A 97 29.56 -35.08 5.83
CA THR A 97 31.02 -35.24 5.93
C THR A 97 31.69 -34.08 6.69
N SER A 98 30.98 -32.98 6.90
CA SER A 98 31.42 -31.78 7.62
C SER A 98 30.38 -31.34 8.67
N PRO A 99 30.18 -32.10 9.77
CA PRO A 99 29.21 -31.76 10.82
C PRO A 99 29.36 -30.34 11.36
N VAL A 100 28.23 -29.74 11.73
CA VAL A 100 28.16 -28.35 12.20
C VAL A 100 27.84 -28.31 13.69
N LEU A 101 28.65 -27.59 14.47
CA LEU A 101 28.31 -27.20 15.84
C LEU A 101 27.73 -25.78 15.85
N LYS A 102 26.54 -25.66 16.40
CA LYS A 102 25.82 -24.40 16.62
C LYS A 102 25.93 -23.99 18.07
N TYR A 103 26.34 -22.76 18.30
CA TYR A 103 26.43 -22.12 19.62
C TYR A 103 25.47 -20.94 19.69
N LYS A 104 24.51 -20.98 20.63
CA LYS A 104 23.57 -19.90 20.93
C LYS A 104 23.99 -19.20 22.22
N THR A 105 24.36 -17.93 22.14
CA THR A 105 24.89 -17.13 23.25
C THR A 105 23.99 -15.93 23.54
N SER A 106 23.34 -15.92 24.70
CA SER A 106 22.54 -14.78 25.17
C SER A 106 23.46 -13.69 25.76
N LEU A 107 23.36 -12.47 25.22
CA LEU A 107 24.13 -11.29 25.60
C LEU A 107 23.19 -10.11 25.92
N GLU A 108 23.65 -9.16 26.73
CA GLU A 108 22.91 -7.96 27.12
C GLU A 108 23.79 -6.70 26.94
N VAL A 109 23.19 -5.59 26.48
CA VAL A 109 23.93 -4.34 26.21
C VAL A 109 24.08 -3.49 27.47
N ASN A 110 25.32 -3.17 27.83
CA ASN A 110 25.62 -2.42 29.05
C ASN A 110 25.24 -0.92 28.94
N ALA A 111 24.74 -0.35 30.03
CA ALA A 111 24.02 0.93 30.06
C ALA A 111 24.87 2.20 29.82
N SER A 112 26.19 2.09 29.77
CA SER A 112 27.11 3.20 29.46
C SER A 112 27.11 3.59 27.97
N ALA A 113 26.54 2.77 27.09
CA ALA A 113 26.55 2.94 25.65
C ALA A 113 25.46 3.89 25.11
N LYS A 114 25.54 5.20 25.39
CA LYS A 114 24.81 6.21 24.58
C LYS A 114 25.47 6.37 23.21
N LEU A 115 25.29 5.37 22.36
CA LEU A 115 25.78 5.32 20.98
C LEU A 115 24.93 6.24 20.09
N ASN A 116 25.24 7.53 20.13
CA ASN A 116 24.61 8.55 19.28
C ASN A 116 25.55 8.90 18.11
N THR A 117 25.62 8.00 17.12
CA THR A 117 26.47 8.17 15.92
C THR A 117 25.72 8.92 14.82
N GLY A 118 25.63 10.25 14.95
CA GLY A 118 25.33 11.16 13.83
C GLY A 118 24.10 10.81 12.99
N GLY A 119 22.93 10.60 13.62
CA GLY A 119 21.68 10.23 12.93
C GLY A 119 21.36 8.74 12.97
N LEU A 120 22.34 7.89 13.26
CA LEU A 120 22.12 6.47 13.55
C LEU A 120 21.94 6.27 15.06
N SER A 121 20.67 6.17 15.48
CA SER A 121 20.31 5.54 16.74
C SER A 121 20.42 4.03 16.60
N LEU A 122 21.35 3.41 17.32
CA LEU A 122 21.17 2.01 17.70
C LEU A 122 19.82 1.90 18.44
N GLY A 123 18.85 1.17 17.87
CA GLY A 123 17.61 0.81 18.58
C GLY A 123 17.83 -0.16 19.75
N VAL A 124 19.08 -0.54 19.98
CA VAL A 124 19.56 -1.43 21.04
C VAL A 124 19.84 -0.58 22.28
N ASN A 125 18.79 -0.39 23.08
CA ASN A 125 18.87 0.33 24.35
C ASN A 125 19.71 -0.43 25.38
N ALA A 126 20.09 0.27 26.46
CA ALA A 126 20.60 -0.36 27.67
C ALA A 126 19.66 -1.48 28.15
N GLY A 127 20.21 -2.67 28.41
CA GLY A 127 19.42 -3.85 28.79
C GLY A 127 18.74 -4.58 27.63
N THR A 128 18.95 -4.19 26.36
CA THR A 128 18.48 -4.97 25.22
C THR A 128 19.20 -6.32 25.18
N LYS A 129 18.39 -7.40 25.12
CA LYS A 129 18.86 -8.78 24.98
C LYS A 129 19.12 -9.10 23.51
N ILE A 130 20.29 -9.67 23.24
CA ILE A 130 20.78 -10.14 21.95
C ILE A 130 21.00 -11.66 22.06
N PHE A 131 20.65 -12.45 21.06
CA PHE A 131 21.20 -13.81 20.94
C PHE A 131 22.18 -13.85 19.76
N HIS A 132 23.43 -14.14 20.07
CA HIS A 132 24.48 -14.40 19.09
C HIS A 132 24.47 -15.88 18.72
N PHE A 133 24.75 -16.17 17.46
CA PHE A 133 24.85 -17.53 16.93
C PHE A 133 26.18 -17.71 16.19
N ALA A 134 26.85 -18.83 16.42
CA ALA A 134 27.97 -19.30 15.60
C ALA A 134 27.68 -20.72 15.11
N TYR A 135 27.84 -20.94 13.82
CA TYR A 135 27.68 -22.22 13.13
C TYR A 135 29.02 -22.60 12.54
N LEU A 136 29.73 -23.52 13.20
CA LEU A 136 31.13 -23.83 12.95
C LEU A 136 31.27 -25.25 12.40
N LYS A 137 32.08 -25.40 11.36
CA LYS A 137 32.28 -26.68 10.66
C LYS A 137 33.48 -27.42 11.23
N HIS A 138 33.31 -28.72 11.44
CA HIS A 138 34.34 -29.58 11.99
C HIS A 138 34.51 -30.85 11.15
N PRO A 139 35.72 -31.44 11.10
CA PRO A 139 35.91 -32.76 10.50
C PRO A 139 35.06 -33.84 11.20
N ALA A 140 34.40 -34.68 10.42
CA ALA A 140 33.55 -35.78 10.89
C ALA A 140 34.18 -36.66 12.00
N ASN A 141 35.49 -36.91 11.92
CA ASN A 141 36.25 -37.75 12.85
C ASN A 141 36.74 -37.03 14.12
N THR A 142 36.53 -35.71 14.25
CA THR A 142 36.82 -34.97 15.48
C THR A 142 35.85 -35.40 16.59
N THR A 143 36.30 -35.46 17.85
CA THR A 143 35.40 -35.75 18.97
C THR A 143 34.63 -34.50 19.41
N VAL A 144 33.41 -34.68 19.93
CA VAL A 144 32.57 -33.59 20.46
C VAL A 144 33.37 -32.72 21.45
N ARG A 145 34.17 -33.35 22.32
CA ARG A 145 35.05 -32.66 23.28
C ARG A 145 36.11 -31.80 22.62
N ALA A 146 36.82 -32.32 21.61
CA ALA A 146 37.90 -31.62 20.95
C ALA A 146 37.39 -30.39 20.18
N ALA A 147 36.24 -30.53 19.50
CA ALA A 147 35.60 -29.45 18.78
C ALA A 147 35.16 -28.31 19.73
N ILE A 148 34.43 -28.63 20.80
CA ILE A 148 34.00 -27.62 21.80
C ILE A 148 35.19 -26.92 22.46
N LEU A 149 36.29 -27.63 22.78
CA LEU A 149 37.50 -27.02 23.33
C LEU A 149 38.18 -26.06 22.34
N SER A 150 38.29 -26.46 21.07
CA SER A 150 38.84 -25.62 20.01
C SER A 150 38.03 -24.32 19.88
N ASP A 151 36.71 -24.46 19.82
CA ASP A 151 35.80 -23.33 19.62
C ASP A 151 35.79 -22.40 20.82
N PHE A 152 35.81 -22.90 22.06
CA PHE A 152 35.87 -22.04 23.25
C PHE A 152 37.20 -21.28 23.40
N LYS A 153 38.33 -21.88 22.99
CA LYS A 153 39.65 -21.21 22.99
C LYS A 153 39.74 -20.08 21.96
N SER A 154 38.91 -20.11 20.91
CA SER A 154 38.97 -19.13 19.82
C SER A 154 37.58 -18.65 19.37
N PHE A 155 36.64 -18.49 20.30
CA PHE A 155 35.23 -18.33 19.99
C PHE A 155 34.93 -17.10 19.08
N PRO A 156 34.30 -17.30 17.91
CA PRO A 156 34.03 -16.21 16.98
C PRO A 156 32.75 -15.47 17.36
N PHE A 157 32.88 -14.17 17.64
CA PHE A 157 31.75 -13.26 17.81
C PHE A 157 31.57 -12.42 16.55
N ILE A 158 30.33 -12.28 16.08
CA ILE A 158 29.97 -11.46 14.91
C ILE A 158 30.34 -9.97 15.09
N PHE A 159 30.55 -9.51 16.33
CA PHE A 159 30.96 -8.16 16.67
C PHE A 159 32.47 -7.88 16.43
N SER A 160 33.18 -8.79 15.77
CA SER A 160 34.61 -8.70 15.47
C SER A 160 34.85 -9.03 14.00
N LEU A 161 35.25 -8.03 13.22
CA LEU A 161 35.55 -8.15 11.79
C LEU A 161 36.58 -9.25 11.51
N ASP A 162 37.66 -9.33 12.30
CA ASP A 162 38.66 -10.40 12.21
C ASP A 162 38.03 -11.79 12.30
N ARG A 163 36.95 -11.95 13.08
CA ARG A 163 36.24 -13.23 13.20
C ARG A 163 35.29 -13.50 12.05
N VAL A 164 34.66 -12.47 11.48
CA VAL A 164 33.88 -12.60 10.24
C VAL A 164 34.79 -12.93 9.04
N LYS A 165 35.95 -12.27 8.93
CA LYS A 165 36.96 -12.53 7.88
C LYS A 165 37.48 -13.98 7.90
N ASN A 166 37.68 -14.53 9.10
CA ASN A 166 38.22 -15.88 9.29
C ASN A 166 37.19 -17.02 9.18
N LEU A 167 35.91 -16.74 8.86
CA LEU A 167 34.92 -17.78 8.56
C LEU A 167 35.39 -18.68 7.41
N GLN A 168 34.98 -19.95 7.45
CA GLN A 168 35.17 -20.91 6.37
C GLN A 168 33.89 -21.05 5.51
N PRO A 169 33.99 -21.56 4.27
CA PRO A 169 32.83 -21.77 3.42
C PRO A 169 31.78 -22.70 4.03
N GLY A 170 30.55 -22.19 4.19
CA GLY A 170 29.47 -22.89 4.87
C GLY A 170 29.52 -22.80 6.40
N GLU A 171 30.27 -21.86 6.97
CA GLU A 171 30.09 -21.38 8.34
C GLU A 171 29.25 -20.10 8.37
N ALA A 172 28.61 -19.82 9.49
CA ALA A 172 27.82 -18.60 9.70
C ALA A 172 28.04 -17.98 11.08
N LEU A 173 28.10 -16.65 11.13
CA LEU A 173 27.93 -15.87 12.35
C LEU A 173 26.65 -15.04 12.21
N ALA A 174 25.79 -15.07 13.21
CA ALA A 174 24.60 -14.24 13.23
C ALA A 174 24.37 -13.61 14.61
N PHE A 175 23.52 -12.59 14.66
CA PHE A 175 22.82 -12.24 15.88
C PHE A 175 21.41 -11.77 15.57
N ASN A 176 20.50 -12.00 16.52
CA ASN A 176 19.21 -11.32 16.53
C ASN A 176 19.15 -10.26 17.62
N ALA A 177 18.41 -9.19 17.35
CA ALA A 177 18.17 -8.11 18.29
C ALA A 177 16.83 -7.43 18.01
N TYR A 178 16.16 -6.98 19.07
CA TYR A 178 15.12 -5.96 18.93
C TYR A 178 15.81 -4.63 18.69
N ALA A 179 15.71 -4.10 17.47
CA ALA A 179 16.46 -2.95 16.99
C ALA A 179 15.64 -2.13 15.99
N SER A 180 16.10 -0.92 15.68
CA SER A 180 15.51 -0.07 14.63
C SER A 180 16.31 -0.24 13.34
N PHE A 181 15.67 -0.77 12.30
CA PHE A 181 16.24 -0.90 10.96
C PHE A 181 15.91 0.35 10.13
N GLY A 182 16.95 1.03 9.63
CA GLY A 182 16.82 2.26 8.84
C GLY A 182 16.78 2.00 7.33
N LEU A 183 15.84 2.65 6.65
CA LEU A 183 15.69 2.67 5.19
C LEU A 183 15.50 4.11 4.68
N SER A 184 16.29 4.53 3.69
CA SER A 184 16.06 5.80 2.99
C SER A 184 15.33 5.57 1.67
N LEU A 185 14.26 6.34 1.44
CA LEU A 185 13.44 6.33 0.23
C LEU A 185 13.30 7.74 -0.34
N ASP A 186 13.27 7.86 -1.67
CA ASP A 186 13.06 9.14 -2.37
C ASP A 186 11.61 9.27 -2.86
N PHE A 187 10.98 10.42 -2.57
CA PHE A 187 9.60 10.73 -2.95
C PHE A 187 9.52 11.84 -4.00
N ASP A 188 8.40 11.89 -4.72
CA ASP A 188 8.12 12.99 -5.64
C ASP A 188 7.70 14.24 -4.83
N PRO A 189 8.28 15.42 -5.08
CA PRO A 189 7.75 16.72 -4.64
C PRO A 189 6.23 16.88 -4.77
N VAL A 190 5.61 16.26 -5.79
CA VAL A 190 4.16 16.24 -6.00
C VAL A 190 3.42 15.57 -4.83
N ASP A 191 3.96 14.52 -4.22
CA ASP A 191 3.31 13.81 -3.12
C ASP A 191 3.23 14.68 -1.85
N LEU A 192 4.30 15.42 -1.54
CA LEU A 192 4.34 16.43 -0.48
C LEU A 192 3.29 17.53 -0.73
N LEU A 193 3.24 18.08 -1.95
CA LEU A 193 2.31 19.15 -2.29
C LEU A 193 0.85 18.66 -2.29
N SER A 194 0.59 17.39 -2.65
CA SER A 194 -0.72 16.75 -2.51
C SER A 194 -1.16 16.64 -1.04
N ALA A 195 -0.22 16.41 -0.12
CA ALA A 195 -0.48 16.47 1.31
C ALA A 195 -0.84 17.90 1.77
N GLY A 196 -0.27 18.93 1.12
CA GLY A 196 -0.67 20.32 1.31
C GLY A 196 -2.12 20.60 0.92
N VAL A 197 -2.58 20.10 -0.23
CA VAL A 197 -3.99 20.18 -0.63
C VAL A 197 -4.90 19.44 0.38
N SER A 198 -4.46 18.28 0.90
CA SER A 198 -5.19 17.59 1.98
C SER A 198 -5.23 18.38 3.29
N ALA A 199 -4.16 19.09 3.67
CA ALA A 199 -4.12 19.94 4.86
C ALA A 199 -5.13 21.10 4.78
N LEU A 200 -5.32 21.70 3.60
CA LEU A 200 -6.28 22.79 3.38
C LEU A 200 -7.74 22.41 3.73
N SER A 201 -8.12 21.12 3.72
CA SER A 201 -9.46 20.64 4.11
C SER A 201 -9.90 21.07 5.52
N LYS A 202 -8.93 21.31 6.42
CA LYS A 202 -9.17 21.84 7.77
C LYS A 202 -9.84 23.22 7.73
N TYR A 203 -9.47 24.06 6.77
CA TYR A 203 -9.84 25.48 6.71
C TYR A 203 -11.06 25.77 5.84
N ILE A 204 -11.27 25.00 4.77
CA ILE A 204 -12.29 25.26 3.74
C ILE A 204 -13.55 24.40 3.88
N GLY A 205 -14.69 24.95 3.44
CA GLY A 205 -15.99 24.27 3.43
C GLY A 205 -16.04 22.99 2.57
N GLN A 206 -17.05 22.15 2.83
CA GLN A 206 -17.29 20.91 2.08
C GLN A 206 -17.60 21.19 0.60
N ASN A 207 -17.34 20.20 -0.26
CA ASN A 207 -17.66 20.20 -1.70
C ASN A 207 -17.02 21.33 -2.53
N GLN A 208 -15.94 21.94 -2.04
CA GLN A 208 -15.15 22.93 -2.77
C GLN A 208 -14.14 22.25 -3.69
N THR A 209 -14.09 22.64 -4.96
CA THR A 209 -13.08 22.16 -5.91
C THR A 209 -11.72 22.82 -5.67
N PHE A 210 -10.67 22.06 -6.01
CA PHE A 210 -9.27 22.48 -5.89
C PHE A 210 -8.62 22.43 -7.27
N SER A 211 -7.98 23.53 -7.67
CA SER A 211 -7.07 23.55 -8.82
C SER A 211 -5.72 24.12 -8.39
N MET A 212 -4.75 23.22 -8.21
CA MET A 212 -3.36 23.60 -7.96
C MET A 212 -2.50 23.05 -9.09
N ASN A 213 -1.60 23.88 -9.62
CA ASN A 213 -0.55 23.42 -10.52
C ASN A 213 0.57 22.77 -9.69
N ILE A 214 0.41 21.48 -9.41
CA ILE A 214 1.38 20.66 -8.70
C ILE A 214 2.47 20.19 -9.68
N SER A 215 3.32 21.13 -10.10
CA SER A 215 4.52 20.87 -10.89
C SER A 215 5.77 21.24 -10.07
N ALA A 216 6.56 20.24 -9.73
CA ALA A 216 7.87 20.40 -9.10
C ALA A 216 8.80 19.27 -9.58
N THR A 217 10.09 19.55 -9.73
CA THR A 217 11.08 18.62 -10.28
C THR A 217 12.21 18.39 -9.29
N GLY A 218 12.46 17.14 -8.92
CA GLY A 218 13.50 16.74 -7.96
C GLY A 218 13.11 15.45 -7.24
N SER A 219 13.83 15.12 -6.17
CA SER A 219 13.42 14.09 -5.21
C SER A 219 13.46 14.64 -3.79
N LEU A 220 12.60 14.11 -2.93
CA LEU A 220 12.58 14.36 -1.50
C LEU A 220 12.96 13.08 -0.76
N GLY A 221 14.19 13.02 -0.24
CA GLY A 221 14.59 11.93 0.65
C GLY A 221 13.76 11.93 1.93
N VAL A 222 13.25 10.76 2.30
CA VAL A 222 12.64 10.45 3.59
C VAL A 222 13.32 9.21 4.15
N ASN A 223 13.91 9.37 5.34
CA ASN A 223 14.46 8.29 6.13
C ASN A 223 13.34 7.70 6.98
N PHE A 224 13.08 6.41 6.80
CA PHE A 224 12.25 5.60 7.67
C PHE A 224 13.10 4.81 8.65
N SER A 225 12.55 4.55 9.83
CA SER A 225 13.03 3.47 10.70
C SER A 225 11.86 2.61 11.17
N ALA A 226 12.02 1.29 11.07
CA ALA A 226 11.09 0.31 11.64
C ALA A 226 11.77 -0.39 12.82
N THR A 227 11.14 -0.42 13.99
CA THR A 227 11.65 -1.14 15.15
C THR A 227 10.98 -2.51 15.28
N ASP A 228 11.77 -3.58 15.24
CA ASP A 228 11.33 -4.98 15.19
C ASP A 228 12.47 -5.93 15.64
N ASN A 229 12.23 -7.24 15.67
CA ASN A 229 13.26 -8.25 15.89
C ASN A 229 13.95 -8.58 14.55
N PHE A 230 15.14 -8.05 14.33
CA PHE A 230 15.96 -8.31 13.15
C PHE A 230 17.06 -9.30 13.44
N GLU A 231 17.51 -9.96 12.38
CA GLU A 231 18.63 -10.90 12.41
C GLU A 231 19.64 -10.55 11.32
N LEU A 232 20.88 -10.28 11.73
CA LEU A 232 22.02 -10.06 10.85
C LEU A 232 22.83 -11.35 10.78
N ILE A 233 23.17 -11.78 9.57
CA ILE A 233 23.91 -13.01 9.29
C ILE A 233 25.08 -12.67 8.36
N PHE A 234 26.29 -13.13 8.71
CA PHE A 234 27.42 -13.21 7.79
C PHE A 234 27.79 -14.67 7.53
N THR A 235 28.12 -14.96 6.27
CA THR A 235 28.60 -16.26 5.77
C THR A 235 29.75 -16.03 4.80
N LYS A 236 30.57 -17.04 4.54
CA LYS A 236 31.60 -17.00 3.50
C LYS A 236 31.25 -17.95 2.36
N ASN A 237 31.41 -17.47 1.14
CA ASN A 237 31.17 -18.22 -0.09
C ASN A 237 32.44 -19.02 -0.48
N GLN A 238 32.28 -20.01 -1.36
CA GLN A 238 33.41 -20.83 -1.84
C GLN A 238 34.45 -20.05 -2.63
N ASP A 239 34.06 -18.93 -3.26
CA ASP A 239 34.96 -18.01 -3.99
C ASP A 239 35.76 -17.07 -3.06
N GLY A 240 35.58 -17.19 -1.74
CA GLY A 240 36.21 -16.35 -0.73
C GLY A 240 35.51 -15.01 -0.46
N SER A 241 34.47 -14.66 -1.23
CA SER A 241 33.62 -13.50 -0.94
C SER A 241 32.73 -13.74 0.28
N TYR A 242 32.25 -12.67 0.90
CA TYR A 242 31.37 -12.73 2.05
C TYR A 242 29.93 -12.45 1.63
N ASN A 243 28.97 -13.15 2.23
CA ASN A 243 27.54 -12.88 2.05
C ASN A 243 26.97 -12.37 3.37
N VAL A 244 26.37 -11.17 3.33
CA VAL A 244 25.59 -10.60 4.43
C VAL A 244 24.10 -10.68 4.14
N LYS A 245 23.33 -11.19 5.10
CA LYS A 245 21.87 -11.16 5.07
C LYS A 245 21.31 -10.43 6.29
N VAL A 246 20.22 -9.69 6.08
CA VAL A 246 19.36 -9.19 7.16
C VAL A 246 17.96 -9.73 6.92
N LYS A 247 17.31 -10.35 7.92
CA LYS A 247 15.91 -10.81 7.83
C LYS A 247 15.11 -10.47 9.09
N LYS A 248 13.77 -10.54 9.00
CA LYS A 248 12.91 -10.55 10.21
C LYS A 248 13.09 -11.86 10.96
N SER A 249 13.33 -11.80 12.27
CA SER A 249 13.51 -12.98 13.12
C SER A 249 12.17 -13.58 13.55
N LYS A 250 12.07 -14.90 13.64
CA LYS A 250 10.90 -15.61 14.23
C LYS A 250 10.76 -15.38 15.73
N ILE A 251 11.85 -15.04 16.39
CA ILE A 251 11.96 -15.13 17.85
C ILE A 251 11.39 -13.87 18.47
N SER A 252 10.12 -13.92 18.86
CA SER A 252 9.50 -12.84 19.63
C SER A 252 10.17 -12.73 21.01
N ASN A 253 10.78 -11.57 21.28
CA ASN A 253 11.31 -11.26 22.61
C ASN A 253 10.12 -10.93 23.53
N ASN A 254 9.54 -11.96 24.19
CA ASN A 254 8.28 -11.94 24.95
C ASN A 254 8.15 -10.92 26.11
N LYS A 255 9.09 -9.98 26.27
CA LYS A 255 9.06 -8.88 27.24
C LYS A 255 8.86 -7.49 26.63
N ILE A 256 8.86 -7.36 25.29
CA ILE A 256 8.70 -6.06 24.61
C ILE A 256 7.33 -6.04 23.94
N SER A 257 6.34 -5.46 24.62
CA SER A 257 4.95 -5.31 24.14
C SER A 257 4.74 -4.06 23.28
N ALA A 258 5.81 -3.33 22.95
CA ALA A 258 5.76 -2.26 21.96
C ALA A 258 5.65 -2.89 20.58
N GLY A 259 4.46 -2.81 19.97
CA GLY A 259 4.27 -3.19 18.56
C GLY A 259 5.08 -2.31 17.61
N LEU A 260 5.06 -2.64 16.32
CA LEU A 260 5.78 -1.96 15.24
C LEU A 260 5.77 -0.43 15.39
N GLN A 261 6.94 0.14 15.65
CA GLN A 261 7.14 1.59 15.67
C GLN A 261 7.82 2.03 14.38
N ILE A 262 7.15 2.90 13.63
CA ILE A 262 7.70 3.49 12.41
C ILE A 262 7.78 5.00 12.53
N ASN A 263 8.98 5.51 12.30
CA ASN A 263 9.27 6.94 12.23
C ASN A 263 9.63 7.31 10.80
N ALA A 264 9.20 8.48 10.35
CA ALA A 264 9.59 9.07 9.07
C ALA A 264 10.16 10.48 9.30
N ALA A 265 11.34 10.74 8.76
CA ALA A 265 12.00 12.04 8.82
C ALA A 265 12.52 12.42 7.43
N PHE A 266 12.27 13.65 6.98
CA PHE A 266 12.84 14.14 5.74
C PHE A 266 14.36 14.23 5.84
N SER A 267 15.07 13.65 4.88
CA SER A 267 16.55 13.66 4.82
C SER A 267 17.09 15.07 4.56
N ASN A 268 16.27 15.97 4.01
CA ASN A 268 16.61 17.39 3.78
C ASN A 268 15.42 18.31 4.19
N PRO A 269 15.20 18.58 5.50
CA PRO A 269 14.04 19.37 5.97
C PRO A 269 13.99 20.81 5.45
N GLU A 270 15.15 21.41 5.16
CA GLU A 270 15.26 22.77 4.61
C GLU A 270 14.70 22.83 3.18
N LYS A 271 15.14 21.92 2.29
CA LYS A 271 14.62 21.82 0.91
C LYS A 271 13.11 21.56 0.86
N VAL A 272 12.58 20.80 1.81
CA VAL A 272 11.14 20.57 1.97
C VAL A 272 10.42 21.87 2.34
N SER A 273 11.00 22.66 3.23
CA SER A 273 10.48 23.96 3.64
C SER A 273 10.51 24.96 2.47
N ASP A 274 11.63 25.07 1.76
CA ASP A 274 11.77 25.93 0.58
C ASP A 274 10.76 25.59 -0.52
N LEU A 275 10.57 24.29 -0.78
CA LEU A 275 9.58 23.80 -1.76
C LEU A 275 8.15 24.21 -1.38
N ILE A 276 7.75 24.03 -0.12
CA ILE A 276 6.42 24.44 0.35
C ILE A 276 6.28 25.97 0.28
N ASN A 277 7.31 26.71 0.69
CA ASN A 277 7.32 28.17 0.67
C ASN A 277 7.24 28.72 -0.77
N SER A 278 7.88 28.08 -1.75
CA SER A 278 7.75 28.42 -3.17
C SER A 278 6.32 28.23 -3.72
N LYS A 279 5.48 27.47 -3.00
CA LYS A 279 4.09 27.17 -3.33
C LYS A 279 3.09 27.73 -2.32
N ILE A 280 3.53 28.60 -1.40
CA ILE A 280 2.66 29.18 -0.37
C ILE A 280 1.55 30.04 -0.98
N ASP A 281 1.87 30.85 -2.01
CA ASP A 281 0.89 31.66 -2.71
C ASP A 281 -0.10 30.80 -3.52
N ASP A 282 0.32 29.65 -4.06
CA ASP A 282 -0.57 28.68 -4.72
C ASP A 282 -1.50 27.97 -3.71
N LEU A 283 -1.00 27.61 -2.53
CA LEU A 283 -1.80 27.07 -1.42
C LEU A 283 -2.82 28.09 -0.93
N LEU A 284 -2.43 29.37 -0.78
CA LEU A 284 -3.32 30.45 -0.40
C LEU A 284 -4.33 30.80 -1.50
N ASN A 285 -3.92 30.79 -2.79
CA ASN A 285 -4.84 30.90 -3.94
C ASN A 285 -5.92 29.82 -3.85
N THR A 286 -5.50 28.58 -3.59
CA THR A 286 -6.39 27.40 -3.47
C THR A 286 -7.31 27.50 -2.24
N ALA A 287 -6.81 27.98 -1.10
CA ALA A 287 -7.59 28.14 0.12
C ALA A 287 -8.68 29.23 -0.03
N THR A 288 -8.32 30.38 -0.60
CA THR A 288 -9.17 31.58 -0.66
C THR A 288 -10.00 31.71 -1.94
N ASN A 289 -9.62 31.01 -3.01
CA ASN A 289 -10.11 31.23 -4.38
C ASN A 289 -9.84 32.67 -4.91
N LEU A 290 -8.78 33.32 -4.43
CA LEU A 290 -8.37 34.67 -4.82
C LEU A 290 -6.88 34.69 -5.18
N THR A 291 -6.48 35.47 -6.19
CA THR A 291 -5.05 35.72 -6.48
C THR A 291 -4.38 36.47 -5.34
N LYS A 292 -3.05 36.56 -5.36
CA LYS A 292 -2.28 37.29 -4.35
C LYS A 292 -2.71 38.75 -4.22
N GLU A 293 -2.79 39.45 -5.35
CA GLU A 293 -3.18 40.86 -5.44
C GLU A 293 -4.60 41.05 -4.90
N LYS A 294 -5.52 40.15 -5.26
CA LYS A 294 -6.90 40.22 -4.79
C LYS A 294 -7.05 39.86 -3.31
N ARG A 295 -6.22 38.97 -2.77
CA ARG A 295 -6.13 38.76 -1.31
C ARG A 295 -5.66 40.01 -0.58
N GLU A 296 -4.65 40.71 -1.07
CA GLU A 296 -4.10 41.92 -0.46
C GLU A 296 -5.13 43.07 -0.47
N GLU A 297 -5.85 43.24 -1.59
CA GLU A 297 -6.97 44.17 -1.71
C GLU A 297 -8.08 43.86 -0.67
N VAL A 298 -8.54 42.60 -0.63
CA VAL A 298 -9.59 42.16 0.31
C VAL A 298 -9.16 42.25 1.76
N THR A 299 -7.91 41.92 2.08
CA THR A 299 -7.35 42.04 3.43
C THR A 299 -7.33 43.50 3.87
N THR A 300 -7.07 44.42 2.94
CA THR A 300 -7.12 45.87 3.19
C THR A 300 -8.55 46.33 3.49
N ILE A 301 -9.53 45.93 2.68
CA ILE A 301 -10.96 46.25 2.88
C ILE A 301 -11.47 45.63 4.20
N LEU A 302 -11.18 44.36 4.46
CA LEU A 302 -11.53 43.70 5.72
C LEU A 302 -10.90 44.42 6.93
N THR A 303 -9.69 44.95 6.79
CA THR A 303 -9.03 45.71 7.85
C THR A 303 -9.74 47.03 8.17
N THR A 304 -10.30 47.74 7.17
CA THR A 304 -11.08 48.97 7.43
C THR A 304 -12.43 48.66 8.06
N VAL A 305 -13.10 47.58 7.66
CA VAL A 305 -14.34 47.08 8.27
C VAL A 305 -14.10 46.61 9.71
N ALA A 306 -13.06 45.80 9.96
CA ALA A 306 -12.70 45.28 11.28
C ALA A 306 -12.32 46.39 12.29
N LYS A 307 -11.80 47.52 11.81
CA LYS A 307 -11.52 48.73 12.59
C LYS A 307 -12.74 49.64 12.79
N GLY A 308 -13.88 49.33 12.17
CA GLY A 308 -15.07 50.19 12.16
C GLY A 308 -14.89 51.50 11.40
N SER A 309 -13.87 51.60 10.53
CA SER A 309 -13.57 52.81 9.75
C SER A 309 -14.46 52.97 8.52
N VAL A 310 -14.99 51.86 7.99
CA VAL A 310 -15.98 51.82 6.90
C VAL A 310 -17.04 50.77 7.26
N PRO A 311 -18.34 51.11 7.33
CA PRO A 311 -19.42 50.14 7.47
C PRO A 311 -19.50 49.19 6.27
N PHE A 312 -19.76 47.90 6.51
CA PHE A 312 -19.91 46.90 5.43
C PHE A 312 -21.04 47.25 4.43
N ALA A 313 -22.09 47.94 4.89
CA ALA A 313 -23.18 48.41 4.05
C ALA A 313 -22.74 49.43 2.97
N ASP A 314 -21.66 50.18 3.24
CA ASP A 314 -21.17 51.27 2.38
C ASP A 314 -20.15 50.78 1.32
N LEU A 315 -19.76 49.50 1.37
CA LEU A 315 -18.94 48.86 0.34
C LEU A 315 -19.72 48.70 -0.98
N SER A 316 -19.01 48.58 -2.10
CA SER A 316 -19.64 48.22 -3.37
C SER A 316 -20.17 46.78 -3.35
N GLU A 317 -21.18 46.51 -4.17
CA GLU A 317 -21.78 45.15 -4.26
C GLU A 317 -20.76 44.08 -4.68
N VAL A 318 -19.74 44.45 -5.46
CA VAL A 318 -18.65 43.54 -5.84
C VAL A 318 -17.77 43.18 -4.64
N GLU A 319 -17.44 44.15 -3.78
CA GLU A 319 -16.65 43.93 -2.56
C GLU A 319 -17.44 43.10 -1.54
N LYS A 320 -18.73 43.39 -1.35
CA LYS A 320 -19.63 42.62 -0.48
C LYS A 320 -19.68 41.15 -0.90
N LEU A 321 -20.05 40.87 -2.15
CA LEU A 321 -20.15 39.51 -2.69
C LEU A 321 -18.83 38.74 -2.55
N LEU A 322 -17.69 39.40 -2.77
CA LEU A 322 -16.39 38.76 -2.75
C LEU A 322 -15.91 38.47 -1.31
N ILE A 323 -16.22 39.35 -0.35
CA ILE A 323 -16.01 39.10 1.08
C ILE A 323 -16.92 37.96 1.57
N GLU A 324 -18.20 37.95 1.20
CA GLU A 324 -19.16 36.91 1.59
C GLU A 324 -18.83 35.54 1.00
N ALA A 325 -18.36 35.49 -0.26
CA ALA A 325 -17.86 34.26 -0.87
C ALA A 325 -16.61 33.72 -0.15
N LEU A 326 -15.66 34.59 0.20
CA LEU A 326 -14.47 34.22 0.96
C LEU A 326 -14.81 33.75 2.38
N ALA A 327 -15.71 34.46 3.07
CA ALA A 327 -16.20 34.11 4.40
C ALA A 327 -16.88 32.73 4.38
N THR A 328 -17.77 32.49 3.42
CA THR A 328 -18.44 31.20 3.20
C THR A 328 -17.42 30.09 2.97
N ARG A 329 -16.43 30.32 2.09
CA ARG A 329 -15.37 29.34 1.78
C ARG A 329 -14.55 28.99 3.03
N LEU A 330 -14.24 29.96 3.89
CA LEU A 330 -13.48 29.79 5.13
C LEU A 330 -14.34 29.51 6.38
N LYS A 331 -15.55 28.95 6.20
CA LYS A 331 -16.46 28.51 7.29
C LYS A 331 -16.86 29.65 8.23
N ILE A 332 -17.19 30.83 7.69
CA ILE A 332 -17.77 31.99 8.39
C ILE A 332 -19.10 32.37 7.69
N PRO A 333 -20.21 31.68 8.01
CA PRO A 333 -21.51 32.00 7.41
C PRO A 333 -22.08 33.33 7.95
N ASP A 334 -23.10 33.84 7.27
CA ASP A 334 -23.90 35.00 7.68
C ASP A 334 -23.08 36.27 7.97
N PHE A 335 -22.06 36.55 7.15
CA PHE A 335 -21.08 37.62 7.37
C PHE A 335 -21.73 38.98 7.65
N ALA A 336 -22.72 39.37 6.85
CA ALA A 336 -23.42 40.66 6.98
C ALA A 336 -24.12 40.89 8.33
N GLN A 337 -24.48 39.84 9.08
CA GLN A 337 -25.20 39.98 10.36
C GLN A 337 -24.33 40.54 11.50
N ASP A 338 -23.02 40.31 11.45
CA ASP A 338 -22.03 40.89 12.39
C ASP A 338 -20.71 41.14 11.64
N ALA A 339 -20.78 42.00 10.63
CA ALA A 339 -19.65 42.22 9.72
C ALA A 339 -18.39 42.74 10.43
N LEU A 340 -18.53 43.46 11.56
CA LEU A 340 -17.38 44.01 12.29
C LEU A 340 -16.60 42.93 13.05
N ASN A 341 -17.26 41.97 13.69
CA ASN A 341 -16.55 40.86 14.35
C ASN A 341 -16.19 39.76 13.35
N LYS A 342 -17.04 39.46 12.37
CA LYS A 342 -16.74 38.46 11.33
C LYS A 342 -15.62 38.90 10.40
N ALA A 343 -15.41 40.20 10.17
CA ALA A 343 -14.20 40.70 9.51
C ALA A 343 -12.92 40.38 10.30
N LYS A 344 -12.94 40.52 11.65
CA LYS A 344 -11.81 40.15 12.52
C LYS A 344 -11.58 38.63 12.50
N GLU A 345 -12.64 37.82 12.56
CA GLU A 345 -12.53 36.36 12.46
C GLU A 345 -11.95 35.93 11.10
N LEU A 346 -12.39 36.55 10.00
CA LEU A 346 -11.91 36.24 8.66
C LEU A 346 -10.43 36.60 8.46
N LEU A 347 -10.01 37.78 8.94
CA LEU A 347 -8.59 38.16 8.99
C LEU A 347 -7.77 37.19 9.85
N GLY A 348 -8.34 36.74 10.99
CA GLY A 348 -7.77 35.69 11.82
C GLY A 348 -7.53 34.41 11.04
N LYS A 349 -8.55 33.86 10.36
CA LYS A 349 -8.42 32.62 9.57
C LYS A 349 -7.41 32.74 8.42
N ILE A 350 -7.35 33.87 7.72
CA ILE A 350 -6.35 34.10 6.66
C ILE A 350 -4.92 34.08 7.26
N THR A 351 -4.75 34.70 8.42
CA THR A 351 -3.48 34.72 9.17
C THR A 351 -3.11 33.31 9.67
N ASP A 352 -4.08 32.57 10.21
CA ASP A 352 -3.89 31.20 10.71
C ASP A 352 -3.51 30.22 9.60
N ILE A 353 -4.10 30.34 8.41
CA ILE A 353 -3.68 29.55 7.24
C ILE A 353 -2.23 29.90 6.90
N THR A 354 -1.92 31.18 6.74
CA THR A 354 -0.60 31.67 6.33
C THR A 354 0.51 31.20 7.29
N ASN A 355 0.27 31.26 8.60
CA ASN A 355 1.27 30.92 9.61
C ASN A 355 1.45 29.42 9.83
N ASN A 356 0.40 28.60 9.65
CA ASN A 356 0.43 27.19 10.05
C ASN A 356 0.52 26.21 8.87
N ILE A 357 0.10 26.59 7.66
CA ILE A 357 -0.06 25.62 6.55
C ILE A 357 1.24 24.88 6.21
N GLN A 358 2.41 25.51 6.34
CA GLN A 358 3.71 24.84 6.10
C GLN A 358 3.92 23.65 7.04
N GLN A 359 3.66 23.82 8.35
CA GLN A 359 3.79 22.76 9.33
C GLN A 359 2.70 21.69 9.13
N GLU A 360 1.49 22.10 8.77
CA GLU A 360 0.41 21.14 8.50
C GLU A 360 0.68 20.29 7.23
N VAL A 361 1.26 20.87 6.18
CA VAL A 361 1.73 20.12 4.99
C VAL A 361 2.76 19.07 5.40
N ILE A 362 3.77 19.47 6.19
CA ILE A 362 4.84 18.59 6.67
C ILE A 362 4.29 17.43 7.51
N GLU A 363 3.39 17.72 8.45
CA GLU A 363 2.81 16.70 9.33
C GLU A 363 1.81 15.77 8.61
N VAL A 364 1.01 16.28 7.68
CA VAL A 364 0.15 15.42 6.84
C VAL A 364 1.00 14.55 5.92
N ALA A 365 2.08 15.08 5.34
CA ALA A 365 2.99 14.31 4.50
C ALA A 365 3.71 13.21 5.29
N LYS A 366 4.31 13.52 6.46
CA LYS A 366 4.90 12.50 7.35
C LYS A 366 3.88 11.42 7.69
N LYS A 367 2.64 11.77 8.05
CA LYS A 367 1.58 10.79 8.36
C LYS A 367 1.26 9.89 7.15
N LYS A 368 1.10 10.45 5.95
CA LYS A 368 0.89 9.68 4.72
C LYS A 368 2.07 8.74 4.43
N PHE A 369 3.30 9.24 4.51
CA PHE A 369 4.52 8.47 4.27
C PHE A 369 4.73 7.36 5.31
N THR A 370 4.60 7.66 6.61
CA THR A 370 4.63 6.68 7.70
C THR A 370 3.53 5.62 7.54
N ALA A 371 2.31 5.99 7.17
CA ALA A 371 1.23 5.02 6.96
C ALA A 371 1.51 4.09 5.76
N GLY A 372 1.99 4.64 4.63
CA GLY A 372 2.38 3.86 3.47
C GLY A 372 3.52 2.88 3.77
N PHE A 373 4.60 3.36 4.41
CA PHE A 373 5.71 2.48 4.80
C PHE A 373 5.30 1.47 5.88
N SER A 374 4.42 1.83 6.82
CA SER A 374 3.87 0.88 7.81
C SER A 374 3.08 -0.25 7.18
N PHE A 375 2.26 0.05 6.17
CA PHE A 375 1.52 -0.96 5.43
C PHE A 375 2.48 -1.93 4.71
N GLU A 376 3.42 -1.39 3.92
CA GLU A 376 4.37 -2.18 3.14
C GLU A 376 5.34 -2.97 4.04
N TYR A 377 5.77 -2.41 5.19
CA TYR A 377 6.58 -3.14 6.16
C TYR A 377 5.79 -4.25 6.88
N SER A 378 4.49 -4.08 7.10
CA SER A 378 3.64 -5.08 7.77
C SER A 378 3.34 -6.30 6.88
N SER A 379 3.35 -6.14 5.55
CA SER A 379 3.14 -7.25 4.60
C SER A 379 4.36 -8.19 4.51
N ILE A 380 5.56 -7.70 4.86
CA ILE A 380 6.79 -8.50 4.91
C ILE A 380 6.68 -9.56 6.02
N SER A 381 6.76 -10.83 5.64
CA SER A 381 6.54 -11.96 6.54
C SER A 381 7.67 -12.16 7.55
N GLN A 382 7.42 -12.92 8.62
CA GLN A 382 8.50 -13.43 9.47
C GLN A 382 9.30 -14.46 8.65
N ASP A 383 10.64 -14.39 8.68
CA ASP A 383 11.64 -14.97 7.74
C ASP A 383 12.02 -14.14 6.51
N ASP A 384 11.25 -13.12 6.10
CA ASP A 384 11.59 -12.42 4.86
C ASP A 384 12.97 -11.74 4.95
N VAL A 385 13.82 -12.09 3.99
CA VAL A 385 15.15 -11.49 3.81
C VAL A 385 14.96 -10.05 3.32
N LEU A 386 15.35 -9.09 4.14
CA LEU A 386 15.33 -7.65 3.89
C LEU A 386 16.58 -7.21 3.10
N ILE A 387 17.71 -7.87 3.32
CA ILE A 387 18.99 -7.65 2.64
C ILE A 387 19.66 -9.00 2.38
N ASP A 388 20.27 -9.15 1.20
CA ASP A 388 21.20 -10.20 0.80
C ASP A 388 22.25 -9.54 -0.10
N ALA A 389 23.52 -9.50 0.31
CA ALA A 389 24.58 -8.82 -0.44
C ALA A 389 25.88 -9.63 -0.44
N SER A 390 26.56 -9.69 -1.59
CA SER A 390 27.95 -10.11 -1.66
C SER A 390 28.88 -8.96 -1.36
N LEU A 391 29.98 -9.25 -0.68
CA LEU A 391 31.01 -8.32 -0.27
C LEU A 391 32.38 -8.89 -0.64
N THR A 392 33.21 -8.07 -1.28
CA THR A 392 34.66 -8.28 -1.23
C THR A 392 35.18 -8.08 0.20
N GLU A 393 36.40 -8.52 0.48
CA GLU A 393 37.00 -8.32 1.81
C GLU A 393 37.08 -6.83 2.19
N SER A 394 37.58 -5.97 1.30
CA SER A 394 37.64 -4.52 1.53
C SER A 394 36.25 -3.90 1.78
N ALA A 395 35.23 -4.35 1.04
CA ALA A 395 33.86 -3.90 1.25
C ALA A 395 33.28 -4.34 2.60
N LEU A 396 33.63 -5.56 3.07
CA LEU A 396 33.30 -6.00 4.42
C LEU A 396 33.96 -5.11 5.47
N GLU A 397 35.25 -4.78 5.34
CA GLU A 397 35.95 -3.88 6.27
C GLU A 397 35.29 -2.50 6.36
N GLN A 398 34.82 -1.96 5.22
CA GLN A 398 34.12 -0.67 5.17
C GLN A 398 32.71 -0.68 5.75
N THR A 399 32.02 -1.82 5.74
CA THR A 399 30.57 -1.91 6.04
C THR A 399 30.25 -2.66 7.34
N HIS A 400 31.14 -3.54 7.81
CA HIS A 400 30.90 -4.42 8.97
C HIS A 400 30.41 -3.65 10.20
N LYS A 401 31.10 -2.55 10.56
CA LYS A 401 30.71 -1.69 11.68
C LYS A 401 29.28 -1.14 11.55
N SER A 402 28.86 -0.69 10.37
CA SER A 402 27.48 -0.18 10.21
C SER A 402 26.47 -1.31 10.28
N LEU A 403 26.77 -2.45 9.66
CA LEU A 403 25.88 -3.62 9.61
C LEU A 403 25.63 -4.21 11.00
N VAL A 404 26.68 -4.36 11.81
CA VAL A 404 26.58 -4.78 13.22
C VAL A 404 25.80 -3.77 14.09
N LEU A 405 25.73 -2.51 13.66
CA LEU A 405 24.87 -1.48 14.26
C LEU A 405 23.44 -1.45 13.65
N MET A 406 23.06 -2.46 12.85
CA MET A 406 21.80 -2.53 12.07
C MET A 406 21.57 -1.33 11.13
N SER A 407 22.67 -0.66 10.73
CA SER A 407 22.67 0.42 9.75
C SER A 407 23.06 -0.07 8.36
N THR A 408 22.31 0.40 7.36
CA THR A 408 22.41 -0.04 5.97
C THR A 408 22.99 1.05 5.05
N GLU A 409 23.14 2.27 5.54
CA GLU A 409 23.53 3.46 4.77
C GLU A 409 24.89 3.30 4.09
N LYS A 410 25.89 2.82 4.83
CA LYS A 410 27.25 2.57 4.31
C LYS A 410 27.29 1.38 3.35
N LEU A 411 26.50 0.32 3.58
CA LEU A 411 26.33 -0.77 2.61
C LEU A 411 25.75 -0.25 1.28
N ILE A 412 24.75 0.63 1.35
CA ILE A 412 24.13 1.26 0.18
C ILE A 412 25.13 2.16 -0.56
N SER A 413 25.91 2.99 0.15
CA SER A 413 26.80 3.96 -0.50
C SER A 413 28.00 3.28 -1.17
N GLU A 414 28.57 2.23 -0.58
CA GLU A 414 29.59 1.42 -1.24
C GLU A 414 29.02 0.66 -2.46
N ALA A 415 27.79 0.11 -2.37
CA ALA A 415 27.11 -0.52 -3.51
C ALA A 415 26.78 0.47 -4.64
N ALA A 416 26.41 1.70 -4.31
CA ALA A 416 26.14 2.75 -5.29
C ALA A 416 27.42 3.27 -5.98
N SER A 417 28.59 3.06 -5.36
CA SER A 417 29.91 3.45 -5.86
C SER A 417 30.65 2.31 -6.58
N ASP A 418 30.04 1.13 -6.70
CA ASP A 418 30.64 -0.11 -7.22
C ASP A 418 31.91 -0.57 -6.46
N ASN A 419 32.01 -0.20 -5.17
CA ASN A 419 33.17 -0.49 -4.33
C ASN A 419 33.12 -1.93 -3.75
N GLY A 420 32.93 -2.93 -4.61
CA GLY A 420 32.97 -4.34 -4.23
C GLY A 420 31.82 -4.81 -3.32
N VAL A 421 30.67 -4.13 -3.36
CA VAL A 421 29.40 -4.59 -2.77
C VAL A 421 28.41 -4.92 -3.90
N THR A 422 27.87 -6.14 -3.91
CA THR A 422 26.84 -6.58 -4.86
C THR A 422 25.55 -6.91 -4.11
N LEU A 423 24.56 -6.01 -4.15
CA LEU A 423 23.23 -6.25 -3.57
C LEU A 423 22.46 -7.27 -4.42
N ARG A 424 22.19 -8.48 -3.91
CA ARG A 424 21.33 -9.49 -4.53
C ARG A 424 19.86 -9.28 -4.18
N LYS A 425 19.59 -9.04 -2.90
CA LYS A 425 18.31 -8.55 -2.37
C LYS A 425 18.61 -7.35 -1.49
N TYR A 426 17.79 -6.33 -1.57
CA TYR A 426 17.69 -5.29 -0.57
C TYR A 426 16.22 -4.87 -0.62
N LEU A 427 15.66 -4.34 0.47
CA LEU A 427 14.34 -3.70 0.46
C LEU A 427 14.44 -2.35 -0.28
N ARG A 428 14.91 -2.39 -1.54
CA ARG A 428 15.17 -1.26 -2.41
C ARG A 428 14.18 -1.37 -3.52
N THR A 429 13.11 -0.61 -3.35
CA THR A 429 12.61 0.14 -4.50
C THR A 429 13.66 1.17 -4.86
N GLN A 430 14.71 0.73 -5.57
CA GLN A 430 15.64 1.65 -6.16
C GLN A 430 15.04 2.11 -7.49
N SER A 431 14.25 3.19 -7.40
CA SER A 431 13.87 4.02 -8.54
C SER A 431 15.09 4.78 -9.08
N THR A 432 16.17 4.08 -9.43
CA THR A 432 17.29 4.63 -10.19
C THR A 432 17.08 4.32 -11.66
N ASN A 433 16.77 5.37 -12.42
CA ASN A 433 16.32 5.39 -13.82
C ASN A 433 14.91 4.82 -14.05
N ARG A 434 13.94 5.76 -13.98
CA ARG A 434 12.51 5.64 -14.36
C ARG A 434 11.52 4.91 -13.42
N ARG A 435 11.05 5.68 -12.43
CA ARG A 435 9.62 6.02 -12.20
C ARG A 435 8.63 4.92 -11.73
N LYS A 436 8.18 5.13 -10.48
CA LYS A 436 6.80 4.99 -9.89
C LYS A 436 6.56 3.86 -8.85
N ALA A 437 6.55 4.31 -7.59
CA ALA A 437 5.45 4.20 -6.60
C ALA A 437 4.90 2.82 -6.16
N TRP A 438 4.33 2.82 -4.95
CA TRP A 438 4.00 1.68 -4.10
C TRP A 438 2.50 1.54 -3.82
N GLY A 439 2.01 0.30 -3.67
CA GLY A 439 0.69 0.10 -3.09
C GLY A 439 -0.03 -1.24 -3.33
N PHE A 440 -0.38 -1.86 -2.20
CA PHE A 440 -1.69 -2.47 -1.91
C PHE A 440 -2.18 -3.69 -2.73
N ALA A 441 -1.97 -4.87 -2.13
CA ALA A 441 -2.75 -6.09 -2.25
C ALA A 441 -2.61 -6.87 -0.91
N PHE A 442 -3.61 -7.55 -0.34
CA PHE A 442 -5.06 -7.59 -0.59
C PHE A 442 -5.76 -8.02 0.74
N GLY A 443 -6.95 -7.49 1.04
CA GLY A 443 -7.90 -8.11 1.99
C GLY A 443 -7.99 -7.55 3.43
N LEU A 444 -9.21 -7.10 3.77
CA LEU A 444 -9.84 -7.14 5.11
C LEU A 444 -9.21 -6.34 6.29
N GLY A 445 -9.81 -5.19 6.62
CA GLY A 445 -9.92 -4.74 8.02
C GLY A 445 -9.63 -3.26 8.35
N ASN A 446 -10.58 -2.59 9.01
CA ASN A 446 -10.42 -1.37 9.83
C ASN A 446 -9.75 -0.14 9.20
N TYR A 447 -10.31 0.33 8.08
CA TYR A 447 -10.05 1.68 7.59
C TYR A 447 -10.75 2.78 8.43
N LYS A 448 -10.01 3.82 8.83
CA LYS A 448 -10.44 5.18 9.26
C LYS A 448 -9.27 6.15 8.97
N ILE A 449 -9.39 7.44 8.66
CA ILE A 449 -10.43 8.45 8.91
C ILE A 449 -10.51 9.42 7.70
N GLY A 450 -11.72 9.83 7.29
CA GLY A 450 -11.95 11.02 6.46
C GLY A 450 -12.17 10.76 4.96
N GLY A 451 -13.29 11.27 4.43
CA GLY A 451 -13.69 11.16 3.03
C GLY A 451 -12.58 11.59 2.07
N SER A 452 -11.99 10.64 1.33
CA SER A 452 -10.90 10.90 0.40
C SER A 452 -10.98 10.05 -0.86
N ASP A 453 -10.96 10.72 -2.03
CA ASP A 453 -10.67 10.09 -3.33
C ASP A 453 -9.17 9.80 -3.36
N SER A 454 -8.83 8.54 -3.58
CA SER A 454 -7.46 8.05 -3.60
C SER A 454 -7.18 7.37 -4.94
N LYS A 455 -6.15 7.85 -5.64
CA LYS A 455 -5.63 7.23 -6.86
C LYS A 455 -4.22 6.74 -6.60
N THR A 456 -4.00 5.43 -6.70
CA THR A 456 -2.69 4.79 -6.54
C THR A 456 -2.25 4.17 -7.86
N PHE A 457 -0.97 4.28 -8.18
CA PHE A 457 -0.34 3.58 -9.29
C PHE A 457 0.96 3.02 -8.76
N ASN A 458 1.11 1.71 -8.87
CA ASN A 458 2.05 0.94 -8.10
C ASN A 458 2.80 0.03 -9.08
N SER A 459 4.13 -0.05 -8.99
CA SER A 459 4.90 -0.96 -9.83
C SER A 459 6.06 -1.59 -9.10
N GLU A 460 6.26 -2.87 -9.36
CA GLU A 460 7.26 -3.73 -8.75
C GLU A 460 8.03 -4.44 -9.87
N ILE A 461 9.36 -4.34 -9.85
CA ILE A 461 10.24 -4.94 -10.84
C ILE A 461 11.22 -5.85 -10.10
N SER A 462 11.03 -7.16 -10.23
CA SER A 462 12.01 -8.16 -9.83
C SER A 462 13.02 -8.38 -10.96
N ILE A 463 14.31 -8.38 -10.62
CA ILE A 463 15.41 -8.58 -11.59
C ILE A 463 16.19 -9.83 -11.16
N GLN A 464 16.37 -10.76 -12.09
CA GLN A 464 17.22 -11.94 -11.94
C GLN A 464 18.43 -11.79 -12.87
N TYR A 465 19.63 -12.10 -12.37
CA TYR A 465 20.85 -12.10 -13.15
C TYR A 465 21.20 -13.53 -13.57
N ASN A 466 21.61 -13.74 -14.81
CA ASN A 466 22.20 -15.00 -15.22
C ASN A 466 23.63 -15.12 -14.67
N ASN A 467 23.85 -16.09 -13.78
CA ASN A 467 25.15 -16.34 -13.13
C ASN A 467 26.31 -16.63 -14.11
N GLN A 468 26.03 -16.93 -15.38
CA GLN A 468 27.05 -17.18 -16.40
C GLN A 468 27.34 -15.97 -17.30
N ASN A 469 26.47 -14.95 -17.32
CA ASN A 469 26.64 -13.78 -18.19
C ASN A 469 25.92 -12.53 -17.62
N ILE A 470 26.67 -11.67 -16.94
CA ILE A 470 26.16 -10.47 -16.23
C ILE A 470 25.44 -9.47 -17.17
N ALA A 471 25.69 -9.55 -18.48
CA ALA A 471 25.01 -8.75 -19.50
C ALA A 471 23.54 -9.17 -19.73
N GLU A 472 23.15 -10.39 -19.36
CA GLU A 472 21.80 -10.94 -19.55
C GLU A 472 21.00 -10.87 -18.25
N LYS A 473 20.19 -9.82 -18.14
CA LYS A 473 19.28 -9.57 -17.02
C LYS A 473 17.88 -10.00 -17.41
N GLU A 474 17.28 -10.89 -16.63
CA GLU A 474 15.89 -11.29 -16.79
C GLU A 474 15.01 -10.50 -15.83
N PHE A 475 13.80 -10.14 -16.28
CA PHE A 475 12.88 -9.28 -15.56
C PHE A 475 11.56 -10.00 -15.29
N LYS A 476 11.01 -9.84 -14.09
CA LYS A 476 9.65 -10.24 -13.74
C LYS A 476 8.96 -9.01 -13.15
N VAL A 477 7.93 -8.52 -13.84
CA VAL A 477 7.35 -7.20 -13.59
C VAL A 477 5.88 -7.29 -13.23
N THR A 478 5.49 -6.48 -12.24
CA THR A 478 4.11 -6.29 -11.79
C THR A 478 3.75 -4.80 -11.84
N TYR A 479 2.58 -4.48 -12.39
CA TYR A 479 1.94 -3.17 -12.29
C TYR A 479 0.56 -3.31 -11.66
N ARG A 480 0.15 -2.30 -10.91
CA ARG A 480 -1.23 -2.13 -10.45
C ARG A 480 -1.61 -0.66 -10.58
N VAL A 481 -2.81 -0.39 -11.07
CA VAL A 481 -3.45 0.91 -10.85
C VAL A 481 -4.74 0.70 -10.11
N ALA A 482 -5.03 1.55 -9.14
CA ALA A 482 -6.29 1.56 -8.44
C ALA A 482 -6.77 2.99 -8.22
N ARG A 483 -8.09 3.18 -8.21
CA ARG A 483 -8.71 4.41 -7.72
C ARG A 483 -9.98 4.06 -6.96
N GLY A 484 -10.21 4.74 -5.86
CA GLY A 484 -11.35 4.48 -4.99
C GLY A 484 -11.57 5.57 -3.96
N TYR A 485 -12.77 5.60 -3.42
CA TYR A 485 -13.21 6.54 -2.40
C TYR A 485 -13.75 5.79 -1.18
N GLN A 486 -13.53 6.38 -0.01
CA GLN A 486 -14.05 5.87 1.24
C GLN A 486 -14.40 7.02 2.17
N GLU A 487 -15.63 7.01 2.69
CA GLU A 487 -16.05 7.85 3.80
C GLU A 487 -16.31 6.99 5.06
N VAL A 488 -15.83 7.48 6.21
CA VAL A 488 -16.16 6.90 7.53
C VAL A 488 -16.65 8.03 8.43
N GLY A 489 -17.92 7.94 8.82
CA GLY A 489 -18.70 9.12 9.18
C GLY A 489 -18.50 9.70 10.59
N SER A 490 -18.91 10.96 10.69
CA SER A 490 -19.41 11.61 11.91
C SER A 490 -20.37 12.79 11.62
N LEU A 491 -20.42 13.27 10.36
CA LEU A 491 -21.16 14.47 9.94
C LEU A 491 -22.19 14.22 8.81
N GLY A 492 -22.72 13.00 8.71
CA GLY A 492 -23.88 12.70 7.86
C GLY A 492 -23.64 12.56 6.36
N GLY A 493 -22.38 12.40 5.92
CA GLY A 493 -22.06 12.04 4.53
C GLY A 493 -22.42 10.61 4.16
N ASP A 494 -22.28 10.29 2.87
CA ASP A 494 -22.84 9.08 2.25
C ASP A 494 -22.17 7.80 2.76
N ASN A 495 -22.97 6.79 3.10
CA ASN A 495 -22.49 5.52 3.65
C ASN A 495 -21.89 4.59 2.56
N THR A 496 -21.14 5.13 1.58
CA THR A 496 -20.78 4.40 0.36
C THR A 496 -19.28 4.46 0.08
N GLN A 497 -18.71 3.35 -0.39
CA GLN A 497 -17.28 3.23 -0.73
C GLN A 497 -17.17 2.55 -2.09
N TRP A 498 -16.09 2.79 -2.84
CA TRP A 498 -15.85 2.08 -4.11
C TRP A 498 -14.38 2.01 -4.46
N LEU A 499 -14.04 1.02 -5.29
CA LEU A 499 -12.69 0.76 -5.77
C LEU A 499 -12.75 0.19 -7.19
N GLY A 500 -11.91 0.70 -8.08
CA GLY A 500 -11.60 0.05 -9.36
C GLY A 500 -10.10 -0.19 -9.49
N VAL A 501 -9.72 -1.38 -9.95
CA VAL A 501 -8.34 -1.87 -10.04
C VAL A 501 -8.09 -2.49 -11.42
N VAL A 502 -6.92 -2.24 -11.99
CA VAL A 502 -6.32 -3.11 -13.01
C VAL A 502 -4.97 -3.60 -12.49
N GLY A 503 -4.84 -4.91 -12.32
CA GLY A 503 -3.59 -5.58 -11.96
C GLY A 503 -2.95 -6.22 -13.19
N VAL A 504 -1.63 -6.20 -13.23
CA VAL A 504 -0.84 -6.71 -14.35
C VAL A 504 0.41 -7.38 -13.79
N HIS A 505 0.72 -8.62 -14.16
CA HIS A 505 1.88 -9.32 -13.61
C HIS A 505 2.48 -10.32 -14.60
N MET A 506 3.79 -10.51 -14.54
CA MET A 506 4.46 -11.60 -15.24
C MET A 506 4.50 -12.85 -14.35
N SER A 507 4.19 -14.03 -14.88
CA SER A 507 4.28 -15.29 -14.13
C SER A 507 5.73 -15.76 -13.96
N LYS A 508 6.57 -15.54 -14.99
CA LYS A 508 7.98 -15.93 -15.09
C LYS A 508 8.89 -14.75 -15.42
N PHE A 509 10.20 -14.96 -15.31
CA PHE A 509 11.22 -14.00 -15.73
C PHE A 509 11.43 -14.05 -17.26
N GLU A 510 11.74 -12.91 -17.87
CA GLU A 510 11.99 -12.76 -19.31
C GLU A 510 13.14 -11.77 -19.57
N LEU A 511 14.06 -12.09 -20.48
CA LEU A 511 15.20 -11.25 -20.86
C LEU A 511 14.77 -9.91 -21.51
N LYS A 512 13.65 -9.92 -22.26
CA LYS A 512 13.11 -8.76 -22.97
C LYS A 512 11.59 -8.76 -22.87
N PRO A 513 11.00 -8.24 -21.76
CA PRO A 513 9.56 -8.28 -21.56
C PRO A 513 8.80 -7.54 -22.67
N THR A 514 7.68 -8.12 -23.06
CA THR A 514 6.75 -7.60 -24.08
C THR A 514 5.32 -7.67 -23.54
N MET A 515 4.45 -6.75 -23.96
CA MET A 515 3.14 -6.58 -23.31
C MET A 515 2.20 -7.79 -23.38
N ASP A 516 2.41 -8.76 -24.28
CA ASP A 516 1.66 -10.01 -24.33
C ASP A 516 2.12 -11.08 -23.32
N GLN A 517 3.27 -10.91 -22.67
CA GLN A 517 3.80 -11.82 -21.64
C GLN A 517 3.22 -11.55 -20.24
N PHE A 518 2.42 -10.50 -20.08
CA PHE A 518 1.77 -10.15 -18.83
C PHE A 518 0.36 -10.75 -18.72
N ALA A 519 0.00 -11.19 -17.53
CA ALA A 519 -1.35 -11.56 -17.13
C ALA A 519 -2.08 -10.32 -16.56
N TYR A 520 -3.27 -10.03 -17.07
CA TYR A 520 -4.05 -8.81 -16.77
C TYR A 520 -5.36 -9.16 -16.06
N ASN A 521 -5.65 -8.53 -14.92
CA ASN A 521 -6.93 -8.67 -14.22
C ASN A 521 -7.60 -7.31 -14.02
N ILE A 522 -8.91 -7.32 -13.82
CA ILE A 522 -9.70 -6.13 -13.47
C ILE A 522 -10.58 -6.48 -12.28
N THR A 523 -10.54 -5.66 -11.23
CA THR A 523 -11.40 -5.82 -10.06
C THR A 523 -12.16 -4.53 -9.82
N LEU A 524 -13.48 -4.63 -9.63
CA LEU A 524 -14.35 -3.54 -9.21
C LEU A 524 -15.02 -3.94 -7.89
N ASP A 525 -15.14 -2.98 -6.98
CA ASP A 525 -15.80 -3.15 -5.68
C ASP A 525 -16.64 -1.89 -5.38
N PHE A 526 -17.80 -2.06 -4.75
CA PHE A 526 -18.44 -0.98 -4.02
C PHE A 526 -19.22 -1.51 -2.81
N ASP A 527 -19.10 -0.77 -1.71
CA ASP A 527 -19.79 -1.04 -0.45
C ASP A 527 -20.89 -0.01 -0.22
N ARG A 528 -22.06 -0.45 0.27
CA ARG A 528 -23.11 0.41 0.82
C ARG A 528 -23.47 -0.06 2.22
N LEU A 529 -23.24 0.80 3.21
CA LEU A 529 -23.59 0.55 4.61
C LEU A 529 -24.96 1.17 4.94
N GLU A 530 -25.91 0.35 5.36
CA GLU A 530 -27.18 0.81 5.92
C GLU A 530 -27.22 0.62 7.43
N LYS A 531 -27.45 1.71 8.16
CA LYS A 531 -27.39 1.72 9.63
C LYS A 531 -28.40 0.76 10.26
N LYS A 532 -29.56 0.59 9.63
CA LYS A 532 -30.64 -0.27 10.09
C LYS A 532 -31.59 -0.62 8.94
N ILE A 533 -31.87 -1.90 8.74
CA ILE A 533 -32.91 -2.40 7.83
C ILE A 533 -34.10 -2.88 8.66
N LYS A 534 -35.31 -2.47 8.29
CA LYS A 534 -36.57 -2.84 8.97
C LYS A 534 -37.38 -3.79 8.11
N SER A 535 -38.29 -4.57 8.68
CA SER A 535 -39.13 -5.54 7.95
C SER A 535 -40.08 -4.94 6.90
N ASN A 536 -40.20 -3.61 6.83
CA ASN A 536 -40.95 -2.89 5.79
C ASN A 536 -40.04 -2.09 4.81
N ASP A 537 -38.73 -2.24 4.89
CA ASP A 537 -37.73 -1.45 4.15
C ASP A 537 -37.38 -2.08 2.78
N LYS A 538 -38.42 -2.51 2.05
CA LYS A 538 -38.26 -3.26 0.80
C LYS A 538 -37.68 -2.43 -0.33
N GLU A 539 -37.97 -1.12 -0.37
CA GLU A 539 -37.48 -0.22 -1.42
C GLU A 539 -35.96 -0.11 -1.44
N THR A 540 -35.32 -0.04 -0.25
CA THR A 540 -33.85 -0.06 -0.11
C THR A 540 -33.25 -1.36 -0.63
N ILE A 541 -33.87 -2.50 -0.32
CA ILE A 541 -33.42 -3.81 -0.84
C ILE A 541 -33.60 -3.89 -2.36
N LEU A 542 -34.70 -3.36 -2.91
CA LEU A 542 -34.94 -3.34 -4.36
C LEU A 542 -33.90 -2.51 -5.11
N ASP A 543 -33.53 -1.31 -4.65
CA ASP A 543 -32.49 -0.49 -5.31
C ASP A 543 -31.11 -1.19 -5.26
N LEU A 544 -30.77 -1.82 -4.13
CA LEU A 544 -29.51 -2.57 -3.99
C LEU A 544 -29.47 -3.83 -4.87
N LEU A 545 -30.58 -4.56 -4.94
CA LEU A 545 -30.68 -5.74 -5.82
C LEU A 545 -30.76 -5.33 -7.30
N ASP A 546 -31.32 -4.18 -7.65
CA ASP A 546 -31.24 -3.63 -9.02
C ASP A 546 -29.77 -3.40 -9.46
N LYS A 547 -28.90 -2.94 -8.55
CA LYS A 547 -27.45 -2.89 -8.80
C LYS A 547 -26.82 -4.28 -8.90
N ALA A 548 -27.28 -5.25 -8.10
CA ALA A 548 -26.81 -6.63 -8.18
C ALA A 548 -27.17 -7.28 -9.53
N SER A 549 -28.38 -7.03 -10.04
CA SER A 549 -28.82 -7.44 -11.38
C SER A 549 -27.95 -6.84 -12.48
N ALA A 550 -27.56 -5.57 -12.35
CA ALA A 550 -26.66 -4.91 -13.31
C ALA A 550 -25.25 -5.52 -13.35
N TRP A 551 -24.84 -6.24 -12.31
CA TRP A 551 -23.57 -6.97 -12.24
C TRP A 551 -23.74 -8.49 -12.44
N ASP A 552 -24.90 -8.94 -12.95
CA ASP A 552 -25.28 -10.33 -13.18
C ASP A 552 -25.13 -11.25 -11.94
N ILE A 553 -25.20 -10.65 -10.75
CA ILE A 553 -25.14 -11.37 -9.46
C ILE A 553 -26.46 -12.11 -9.21
N ILE A 554 -27.56 -11.59 -9.74
CA ILE A 554 -28.91 -12.15 -9.65
C ILE A 554 -29.69 -11.93 -10.96
N ASN A 555 -30.86 -12.57 -11.08
CA ASN A 555 -31.74 -12.46 -12.24
C ASN A 555 -32.86 -11.44 -12.00
N ASP A 556 -32.91 -10.38 -12.82
CA ASP A 556 -33.87 -9.27 -12.75
C ASP A 556 -35.35 -9.72 -12.88
N ASN A 557 -35.60 -10.86 -13.54
CA ASN A 557 -36.96 -11.37 -13.77
C ASN A 557 -37.73 -11.75 -12.48
N ASP A 558 -37.04 -11.87 -11.34
CA ASP A 558 -37.62 -12.27 -10.05
C ASP A 558 -37.19 -11.33 -8.90
N LEU A 559 -36.82 -10.08 -9.24
CA LEU A 559 -36.26 -9.08 -8.31
C LEU A 559 -37.13 -8.85 -7.07
N ASP A 560 -38.45 -8.81 -7.22
CA ASP A 560 -39.38 -8.57 -6.10
C ASP A 560 -39.37 -9.71 -5.07
N ASN A 561 -39.38 -10.96 -5.54
CA ASN A 561 -39.32 -12.13 -4.67
C ASN A 561 -37.96 -12.27 -4.00
N GLN A 562 -36.87 -12.01 -4.71
CA GLN A 562 -35.53 -11.99 -4.14
C GLN A 562 -35.38 -10.89 -3.07
N ALA A 563 -35.97 -9.71 -3.30
CA ALA A 563 -36.04 -8.66 -2.29
C ALA A 563 -36.86 -9.09 -1.06
N ASN A 564 -38.00 -9.77 -1.25
CA ASN A 564 -38.78 -10.34 -0.14
C ASN A 564 -37.96 -11.37 0.65
N LEU A 565 -37.23 -12.26 -0.03
CA LEU A 565 -36.40 -13.29 0.61
C LEU A 565 -35.26 -12.69 1.42
N LEU A 566 -34.49 -11.76 0.84
CA LEU A 566 -33.37 -11.10 1.53
C LEU A 566 -33.87 -10.24 2.69
N LEU A 567 -34.97 -9.52 2.53
CA LEU A 567 -35.59 -8.74 3.60
C LEU A 567 -36.06 -9.61 4.76
N ASN A 568 -36.71 -10.74 4.47
CA ASN A 568 -37.13 -11.71 5.48
C ASN A 568 -35.93 -12.32 6.22
N GLU A 569 -34.85 -12.69 5.51
CA GLU A 569 -33.65 -13.27 6.12
C GLU A 569 -32.90 -12.27 7.01
N LEU A 570 -32.75 -11.01 6.55
CA LEU A 570 -32.19 -9.92 7.35
C LEU A 570 -33.03 -9.63 8.60
N THR A 571 -34.36 -9.77 8.51
CA THR A 571 -35.27 -9.34 9.59
C THR A 571 -35.91 -10.47 10.41
N LYS A 572 -35.55 -11.73 10.16
CA LYS A 572 -36.11 -12.94 10.81
C LYS A 572 -36.09 -12.93 12.33
N ASN A 573 -35.06 -12.30 12.92
CA ASN A 573 -34.88 -12.18 14.37
C ASN A 573 -35.31 -10.79 14.91
N GLY A 574 -35.79 -9.89 14.05
CA GLY A 574 -35.96 -8.46 14.31
C GLY A 574 -35.09 -7.60 13.39
N ASN A 575 -35.15 -6.27 13.53
CA ASN A 575 -34.44 -5.35 12.62
C ASN A 575 -32.92 -5.59 12.60
N ALA A 576 -32.33 -5.77 11.42
CA ALA A 576 -30.88 -5.80 11.24
C ALA A 576 -30.26 -4.41 11.41
N SER A 577 -29.00 -4.36 11.85
CA SER A 577 -28.23 -3.12 12.02
C SER A 577 -26.81 -3.27 11.48
N ASN A 578 -26.17 -2.14 11.12
CA ASN A 578 -24.85 -2.11 10.47
C ASN A 578 -24.78 -3.04 9.25
N VAL A 579 -25.78 -2.98 8.37
CA VAL A 579 -25.92 -3.87 7.21
C VAL A 579 -25.03 -3.35 6.08
N ASN A 580 -23.88 -3.98 5.83
CA ASN A 580 -23.01 -3.63 4.70
C ASN A 580 -23.26 -4.56 3.52
N PHE A 581 -23.65 -3.99 2.38
CA PHE A 581 -23.81 -4.65 1.09
C PHE A 581 -22.55 -4.39 0.26
N SER A 582 -21.76 -5.45 0.03
CA SER A 582 -20.45 -5.41 -0.62
C SER A 582 -20.53 -6.09 -1.98
N PHE A 583 -20.40 -5.32 -3.06
CA PHE A 583 -20.58 -5.75 -4.44
C PHE A 583 -19.21 -5.89 -5.10
N LYS A 584 -18.82 -7.11 -5.44
CA LYS A 584 -17.48 -7.44 -5.97
C LYS A 584 -17.61 -8.03 -7.37
N LEU A 585 -16.87 -7.48 -8.32
CA LEU A 585 -16.70 -8.02 -9.67
C LEU A 585 -15.22 -8.19 -9.96
N ASN A 586 -14.83 -9.36 -10.43
CA ASN A 586 -13.45 -9.67 -10.77
C ASN A 586 -13.37 -10.43 -12.10
N ILE A 587 -12.53 -9.91 -13.00
CA ILE A 587 -12.15 -10.52 -14.28
C ILE A 587 -10.77 -11.14 -14.09
N THR A 588 -10.68 -12.46 -14.18
CA THR A 588 -9.41 -13.19 -14.07
C THR A 588 -8.48 -12.90 -15.27
N PRO A 589 -7.19 -13.22 -15.19
CA PRO A 589 -6.30 -13.22 -16.37
C PRO A 589 -6.85 -14.01 -17.56
N GLU A 590 -7.51 -15.12 -17.29
CA GLU A 590 -8.17 -15.98 -18.26
C GLU A 590 -9.39 -15.27 -18.88
N GLY A 591 -10.26 -14.67 -18.06
CA GLY A 591 -11.40 -13.87 -18.49
C GLY A 591 -10.98 -12.68 -19.36
N PHE A 592 -9.95 -11.94 -18.95
CA PHE A 592 -9.37 -10.86 -19.73
C PHE A 592 -8.83 -11.37 -21.08
N ASN A 593 -8.12 -12.51 -21.07
CA ASN A 593 -7.61 -13.13 -22.28
C ASN A 593 -8.71 -13.59 -23.25
N PHE A 594 -9.89 -14.00 -22.75
CA PHE A 594 -11.04 -14.29 -23.61
C PHE A 594 -11.65 -13.04 -24.24
N ILE A 595 -11.83 -11.95 -23.48
CA ILE A 595 -12.50 -10.73 -24.00
C ILE A 595 -11.58 -9.78 -24.78
N LYS A 596 -10.25 -9.81 -24.58
CA LYS A 596 -9.34 -8.78 -25.13
C LYS A 596 -9.42 -8.60 -26.65
N GLY A 597 -9.66 -9.67 -27.41
CA GLY A 597 -9.73 -9.63 -28.87
C GLY A 597 -11.01 -8.99 -29.40
N SER A 598 -12.18 -9.41 -28.90
CA SER A 598 -13.48 -8.81 -29.22
C SER A 598 -13.56 -7.37 -28.71
N TRP A 599 -13.00 -7.09 -27.54
CA TRP A 599 -12.94 -5.75 -26.98
C TRP A 599 -12.06 -4.80 -27.80
N LEU A 600 -10.88 -5.24 -28.26
CA LEU A 600 -10.05 -4.45 -29.18
C LEU A 600 -10.78 -4.19 -30.51
N TYR A 601 -11.47 -5.19 -31.05
CA TYR A 601 -12.29 -5.01 -32.25
C TYR A 601 -13.40 -3.96 -32.04
N LEU A 602 -14.09 -3.97 -30.90
CA LEU A 602 -15.07 -2.92 -30.56
C LEU A 602 -14.42 -1.54 -30.45
N LEU A 603 -13.30 -1.41 -29.73
CA LEU A 603 -12.64 -0.11 -29.51
C LEU A 603 -11.96 0.47 -30.76
N ARG A 604 -11.43 -0.38 -31.65
CA ARG A 604 -10.68 0.03 -32.85
C ARG A 604 -11.50 0.03 -34.12
N ASN A 605 -12.25 -1.05 -34.37
CA ASN A 605 -12.90 -1.32 -35.65
C ASN A 605 -14.40 -1.00 -35.64
N ASN A 606 -15.07 -1.05 -34.47
CA ASN A 606 -16.48 -0.69 -34.34
C ASN A 606 -16.78 0.23 -33.14
N PRO A 607 -16.16 1.43 -33.07
CA PRO A 607 -16.27 2.33 -31.91
C PRO A 607 -17.71 2.80 -31.66
N ASN A 608 -18.57 2.80 -32.67
CA ASN A 608 -20.00 3.10 -32.50
C ASN A 608 -20.72 2.00 -31.71
N ALA A 609 -20.46 0.72 -31.99
CA ALA A 609 -21.02 -0.37 -31.19
C ALA A 609 -20.45 -0.40 -29.77
N ASN A 610 -19.15 -0.09 -29.60
CA ASN A 610 -18.57 0.10 -28.27
C ASN A 610 -19.29 1.20 -27.48
N LEU A 611 -19.57 2.33 -28.13
CA LEU A 611 -20.29 3.44 -27.53
C LEU A 611 -21.73 3.06 -27.18
N VAL A 612 -22.44 2.31 -28.02
CA VAL A 612 -23.77 1.77 -27.69
C VAL A 612 -23.71 0.91 -26.43
N ALA A 613 -22.79 -0.06 -26.36
CA ALA A 613 -22.64 -0.95 -25.20
C ALA A 613 -22.30 -0.18 -23.91
N LEU A 614 -21.36 0.77 -23.97
CA LEU A 614 -21.02 1.65 -22.84
C LEU A 614 -22.24 2.48 -22.40
N SER A 615 -22.98 3.04 -23.36
CA SER A 615 -24.15 3.87 -23.06
C SER A 615 -25.29 3.05 -22.46
N GLN A 616 -25.51 1.83 -22.94
CA GLN A 616 -26.47 0.88 -22.37
C GLN A 616 -26.09 0.47 -20.94
N ALA A 617 -24.80 0.27 -20.65
CA ALA A 617 -24.30 -0.04 -19.31
C ALA A 617 -24.41 1.13 -18.32
N PHE A 618 -24.28 2.38 -18.80
CA PHE A 618 -24.64 3.57 -18.04
C PHE A 618 -26.17 3.67 -17.86
N GLY A 619 -26.94 3.40 -18.92
CA GLY A 619 -28.41 3.40 -18.90
C GLY A 619 -29.01 2.41 -17.92
N SER A 620 -28.53 1.16 -17.90
CA SER A 620 -28.96 0.12 -16.95
C SER A 620 -28.69 0.51 -15.50
N ASN A 621 -27.66 1.32 -15.24
CA ASN A 621 -27.30 1.78 -13.90
C ASN A 621 -28.06 3.02 -13.42
N MET A 622 -28.97 3.61 -14.22
CA MET A 622 -29.88 4.64 -13.74
C MET A 622 -30.66 4.16 -12.49
N PRO A 623 -30.81 4.99 -11.44
CA PRO A 623 -31.42 4.58 -10.17
C PRO A 623 -32.78 3.90 -10.33
N TYR A 624 -33.07 2.90 -9.51
CA TYR A 624 -34.33 2.17 -9.54
C TYR A 624 -35.48 3.09 -9.10
N LEU A 625 -36.57 3.13 -9.88
CA LEU A 625 -37.80 3.86 -9.49
C LEU A 625 -39.02 2.99 -9.82
N PRO A 626 -39.62 2.30 -8.83
CA PRO A 626 -40.63 1.27 -9.07
C PRO A 626 -41.90 1.83 -9.73
N SER A 627 -42.23 3.09 -9.46
CA SER A 627 -43.41 3.78 -10.00
C SER A 627 -43.34 4.12 -11.50
N TYR A 628 -42.18 3.97 -12.16
CA TYR A 628 -42.03 4.28 -13.58
C TYR A 628 -41.62 3.03 -14.36
N SER A 629 -42.43 2.70 -15.38
CA SER A 629 -42.33 1.42 -16.11
C SER A 629 -41.02 1.20 -16.89
N TYR A 630 -40.20 2.25 -17.08
CA TYR A 630 -38.87 2.22 -17.71
C TYR A 630 -37.71 2.38 -16.71
N ARG A 631 -37.98 2.43 -15.40
CA ARG A 631 -36.99 2.55 -14.32
C ARG A 631 -37.06 1.41 -13.30
N ASN A 632 -37.89 0.40 -13.57
CA ASN A 632 -38.17 -0.72 -12.67
C ASN A 632 -37.66 -2.10 -13.15
N THR A 633 -36.91 -2.12 -14.26
CA THR A 633 -36.29 -3.32 -14.86
C THR A 633 -35.03 -2.89 -15.62
N LEU A 634 -34.04 -3.77 -15.68
CA LEU A 634 -32.73 -3.48 -16.26
C LEU A 634 -32.80 -3.23 -17.78
N ASP A 635 -33.46 -4.11 -18.52
CA ASP A 635 -33.53 -4.05 -19.99
C ASP A 635 -34.17 -2.74 -20.48
N LYS A 636 -35.24 -2.30 -19.83
CA LYS A 636 -35.94 -1.06 -20.19
C LYS A 636 -35.13 0.19 -19.84
N LYS A 637 -34.39 0.16 -18.73
CA LYS A 637 -33.41 1.19 -18.39
C LYS A 637 -32.31 1.27 -19.46
N ALA A 638 -31.74 0.13 -19.86
CA ALA A 638 -30.71 0.06 -20.90
C ALA A 638 -31.20 0.55 -22.27
N ASP A 639 -32.39 0.13 -22.72
CA ASP A 639 -33.00 0.55 -23.99
C ASP A 639 -33.34 2.04 -24.03
N LEU A 640 -33.93 2.58 -22.95
CA LEU A 640 -34.34 3.98 -22.92
C LEU A 640 -33.17 4.93 -22.61
N TYR A 641 -32.49 4.73 -21.48
CA TYR A 641 -31.43 5.63 -21.03
C TYR A 641 -30.10 5.39 -21.74
N GLY A 642 -29.90 4.23 -22.38
CA GLY A 642 -28.79 4.03 -23.30
C GLY A 642 -28.78 5.05 -24.44
N GLN A 643 -29.95 5.44 -24.95
CA GLN A 643 -30.05 6.49 -25.98
C GLN A 643 -29.73 7.89 -25.43
N VAL A 644 -30.08 8.15 -24.17
CA VAL A 644 -29.76 9.41 -23.46
C VAL A 644 -28.25 9.52 -23.24
N TRP A 645 -27.64 8.48 -22.65
CA TRP A 645 -26.19 8.41 -22.42
C TRP A 645 -25.39 8.43 -23.72
N GLN A 646 -25.86 7.77 -24.78
CA GLN A 646 -25.20 7.83 -26.09
C GLN A 646 -25.19 9.26 -26.66
N THR A 647 -26.29 9.98 -26.52
CA THR A 647 -26.37 11.39 -26.95
C THR A 647 -25.42 12.28 -26.14
N TYR A 648 -25.35 12.07 -24.82
CA TYR A 648 -24.40 12.74 -23.93
C TYR A 648 -22.94 12.49 -24.33
N PHE A 649 -22.53 11.22 -24.45
CA PHE A 649 -21.16 10.87 -24.80
C PHE A 649 -20.74 11.41 -26.19
N ILE A 650 -21.64 11.39 -27.19
CA ILE A 650 -21.39 12.02 -28.51
C ILE A 650 -21.09 13.51 -28.36
N ASN A 651 -21.88 14.22 -27.54
CA ASN A 651 -21.68 15.65 -27.27
C ASN A 651 -20.41 15.92 -26.45
N GLU A 652 -20.02 15.02 -25.55
CA GLU A 652 -18.76 15.08 -24.78
C GLU A 652 -17.52 14.58 -25.54
N GLY A 653 -17.62 14.41 -26.87
CA GLY A 653 -16.46 14.15 -27.72
C GLY A 653 -16.14 12.68 -28.00
N PHE A 654 -17.02 11.72 -27.68
CA PHE A 654 -17.01 10.40 -28.33
C PHE A 654 -17.45 10.54 -29.79
N GLY A 655 -16.56 11.08 -30.63
CA GLY A 655 -16.89 11.49 -31.99
C GLY A 655 -15.88 12.49 -32.53
N LYS A 656 -16.37 13.61 -33.09
CA LYS A 656 -15.53 14.59 -33.81
C LYS A 656 -15.34 15.95 -33.12
N ARG A 657 -16.24 16.38 -32.23
CA ARG A 657 -16.13 17.64 -31.46
C ARG A 657 -16.90 17.55 -30.14
N VAL A 658 -16.36 18.18 -29.09
CA VAL A 658 -17.07 18.43 -27.83
C VAL A 658 -18.04 19.61 -28.03
N GLN A 659 -19.23 19.52 -27.41
CA GLN A 659 -20.18 20.62 -27.26
C GLN A 659 -20.16 21.06 -25.80
N ASN A 660 -19.88 22.34 -25.53
CA ASN A 660 -19.89 22.88 -24.16
C ASN A 660 -21.34 23.08 -23.70
N MET A 661 -21.95 22.03 -23.16
CA MET A 661 -23.35 22.00 -22.72
C MET A 661 -23.46 21.95 -21.20
N GLY A 662 -24.47 22.64 -20.65
CA GLY A 662 -24.79 22.60 -19.23
C GLY A 662 -25.63 21.37 -18.85
N TYR A 663 -25.75 21.09 -17.56
CA TYR A 663 -26.59 19.99 -17.08
C TYR A 663 -28.09 20.21 -17.38
N ASP A 664 -28.54 21.48 -17.49
CA ASP A 664 -29.91 21.83 -17.87
C ASP A 664 -30.22 21.53 -19.35
N ASP A 665 -29.22 21.67 -20.24
CA ASP A 665 -29.33 21.23 -21.63
C ASP A 665 -29.43 19.70 -21.72
N TYR A 666 -28.64 19.01 -20.91
CA TYR A 666 -28.67 17.54 -20.80
C TYR A 666 -29.97 17.01 -20.17
N ALA A 667 -30.55 17.72 -19.19
CA ALA A 667 -31.90 17.45 -18.69
C ALA A 667 -32.97 17.65 -19.77
N SER A 668 -32.81 18.66 -20.63
CA SER A 668 -33.69 18.93 -21.78
C SER A 668 -33.57 17.87 -22.88
N ILE A 669 -32.37 17.36 -23.14
CA ILE A 669 -32.13 16.19 -24.02
C ILE A 669 -32.82 14.94 -23.45
N ALA A 670 -32.61 14.64 -22.18
CA ALA A 670 -33.25 13.50 -21.53
C ALA A 670 -34.78 13.59 -21.61
N LYS A 671 -35.36 14.77 -21.30
CA LYS A 671 -36.79 15.03 -21.50
C LYS A 671 -37.26 14.74 -22.92
N SER A 672 -36.51 15.16 -23.94
CA SER A 672 -36.86 14.95 -25.35
C SER A 672 -36.80 13.48 -25.77
N ILE A 673 -35.80 12.72 -25.31
CA ILE A 673 -35.63 11.30 -25.64
C ILE A 673 -36.63 10.44 -24.87
N VAL A 674 -36.69 10.60 -23.55
CA VAL A 674 -37.61 9.87 -22.66
C VAL A 674 -39.07 10.19 -23.00
N GLY A 675 -39.39 11.45 -23.25
CA GLY A 675 -40.74 11.91 -23.60
C GLY A 675 -41.36 11.27 -24.84
N LYS A 676 -40.56 10.60 -25.69
CA LYS A 676 -41.06 9.81 -26.85
C LYS A 676 -41.64 8.45 -26.44
N LYS A 677 -41.19 7.88 -25.31
CA LYS A 677 -41.65 6.59 -24.77
C LYS A 677 -42.52 6.74 -23.52
N ASP A 678 -42.25 7.76 -22.70
CA ASP A 678 -42.97 8.09 -21.47
C ASP A 678 -42.99 9.61 -21.25
N VAL A 679 -44.14 10.24 -21.52
CA VAL A 679 -44.33 11.70 -21.44
C VAL A 679 -44.27 12.20 -20.00
N GLU A 680 -44.70 11.42 -19.01
CA GLU A 680 -44.61 11.85 -17.61
C GLU A 680 -43.16 11.81 -17.16
N LEU A 681 -42.48 10.67 -17.32
CA LEU A 681 -41.08 10.50 -16.93
C LEU A 681 -40.17 11.53 -17.62
N GLY A 682 -40.39 11.80 -18.92
CA GLY A 682 -39.64 12.83 -19.65
C GLY A 682 -39.86 14.23 -19.07
N ASN A 683 -41.07 14.56 -18.62
CA ASN A 683 -41.33 15.82 -17.92
C ASN A 683 -40.71 15.87 -16.53
N LYS A 684 -40.45 14.75 -15.85
CA LYS A 684 -39.70 14.70 -14.59
C LYS A 684 -38.20 14.91 -14.86
N GLU A 685 -37.62 14.23 -15.84
CA GLU A 685 -36.20 14.40 -16.23
C GLU A 685 -35.87 15.87 -16.53
N GLY A 686 -36.72 16.58 -17.29
CA GLY A 686 -36.52 18.01 -17.56
C GLY A 686 -36.86 18.97 -16.41
N ARG A 687 -37.29 18.47 -15.25
CA ARG A 687 -37.61 19.26 -14.05
C ARG A 687 -36.78 18.89 -12.82
N LEU A 688 -36.09 17.75 -12.84
CA LEU A 688 -35.25 17.21 -11.78
C LEU A 688 -35.89 17.25 -10.35
N PRO A 689 -37.16 16.81 -10.16
CA PRO A 689 -37.89 17.04 -8.92
C PRO A 689 -37.37 16.20 -7.75
N GLY A 690 -37.21 16.82 -6.57
CA GLY A 690 -36.76 16.12 -5.36
C GLY A 690 -35.24 15.92 -5.36
N ASN A 691 -34.78 14.68 -5.18
CA ASN A 691 -33.35 14.38 -5.19
C ASN A 691 -32.81 14.43 -6.63
N ALA A 692 -31.85 15.33 -6.89
CA ALA A 692 -31.22 15.48 -8.19
C ALA A 692 -30.54 14.18 -8.67
N SER A 693 -29.93 13.38 -7.79
CA SER A 693 -29.21 12.15 -8.19
C SER A 693 -30.12 11.04 -8.74
N ALA A 694 -31.45 11.16 -8.58
CA ALA A 694 -32.42 10.25 -9.19
C ALA A 694 -32.59 10.46 -10.70
N TRP A 695 -32.16 11.60 -11.24
CA TRP A 695 -32.44 12.05 -12.60
C TRP A 695 -31.17 12.24 -13.42
N PHE A 696 -31.26 12.06 -14.74
CA PHE A 696 -30.10 12.07 -15.63
C PHE A 696 -29.31 13.40 -15.55
N GLY A 697 -30.01 14.54 -15.67
CA GLY A 697 -29.37 15.85 -15.57
C GLY A 697 -28.70 16.11 -14.22
N GLY A 698 -29.23 15.55 -13.14
CA GLY A 698 -28.63 15.67 -11.81
C GLY A 698 -27.41 14.76 -11.61
N ILE A 699 -27.42 13.54 -12.18
CA ILE A 699 -26.24 12.67 -12.23
C ILE A 699 -25.10 13.35 -13.00
N VAL A 700 -25.39 13.96 -14.16
CA VAL A 700 -24.42 14.75 -14.93
C VAL A 700 -23.93 15.96 -14.13
N LYS A 701 -24.81 16.68 -13.43
CA LYS A 701 -24.45 17.82 -12.56
C LYS A 701 -23.47 17.43 -11.44
N MET A 702 -23.65 16.24 -10.85
CA MET A 702 -22.76 15.72 -9.80
C MET A 702 -21.45 15.15 -10.37
N ASN A 703 -21.44 14.74 -11.63
CA ASN A 703 -20.30 14.11 -12.30
C ASN A 703 -19.99 14.85 -13.63
N PRO A 704 -19.64 16.15 -13.60
CA PRO A 704 -19.53 16.98 -14.80
C PRO A 704 -18.47 16.47 -15.79
N ASP A 705 -17.46 15.77 -15.28
CA ASP A 705 -16.35 15.22 -16.06
C ASP A 705 -16.63 13.83 -16.68
N THR A 706 -17.83 13.27 -16.55
CA THR A 706 -18.16 11.88 -16.95
C THR A 706 -17.72 11.57 -18.38
N GLY A 707 -18.07 12.41 -19.34
CA GLY A 707 -17.73 12.20 -20.75
C GLY A 707 -16.22 12.20 -21.01
N ARG A 708 -15.49 13.19 -20.46
CA ARG A 708 -14.03 13.29 -20.55
C ARG A 708 -13.33 12.08 -19.92
N ASP A 709 -13.72 11.70 -18.71
CA ASP A 709 -13.08 10.64 -17.95
C ASP A 709 -13.38 9.26 -18.56
N MET A 710 -14.59 9.03 -19.10
CA MET A 710 -14.92 7.83 -19.86
C MET A 710 -14.17 7.77 -21.21
N LEU A 711 -14.05 8.89 -21.94
CA LEU A 711 -13.32 8.94 -23.20
C LEU A 711 -11.83 8.61 -22.97
N ALA A 712 -11.25 9.14 -21.90
CA ALA A 712 -9.90 8.81 -21.47
C ALA A 712 -9.79 7.32 -21.07
N CYS A 713 -10.74 6.79 -20.29
CA CYS A 713 -10.77 5.39 -19.88
C CYS A 713 -10.80 4.43 -21.08
N MET A 714 -11.73 4.62 -22.02
CA MET A 714 -11.84 3.81 -23.24
C MET A 714 -10.60 3.94 -24.13
N THR A 715 -10.03 5.14 -24.25
CA THR A 715 -8.75 5.36 -24.94
C THR A 715 -7.59 4.64 -24.24
N GLY A 716 -7.61 4.58 -22.91
CA GLY A 716 -6.66 3.84 -22.09
C GLY A 716 -6.71 2.34 -22.37
N PHE A 717 -7.89 1.73 -22.34
CA PHE A 717 -8.08 0.32 -22.71
C PHE A 717 -7.73 0.05 -24.17
N LYS A 718 -8.10 0.92 -25.11
CA LYS A 718 -7.71 0.78 -26.53
C LYS A 718 -6.19 0.74 -26.67
N ASN A 719 -5.49 1.70 -26.07
CA ASN A 719 -4.03 1.75 -26.09
C ASN A 719 -3.40 0.54 -25.39
N LEU A 720 -3.98 0.03 -24.30
CA LEU A 720 -3.51 -1.17 -23.62
C LEU A 720 -3.54 -2.37 -24.57
N LEU A 721 -4.71 -2.60 -25.18
CA LEU A 721 -4.98 -3.74 -26.04
C LEU A 721 -4.19 -3.69 -27.36
N GLU A 722 -4.05 -2.50 -27.97
CA GLU A 722 -3.21 -2.33 -29.17
C GLU A 722 -1.73 -2.63 -28.88
N ASN A 723 -1.19 -2.24 -27.72
CA ASN A 723 0.20 -2.54 -27.38
C ASN A 723 0.42 -4.01 -26.96
N ILE A 724 -0.61 -4.69 -26.41
CA ILE A 724 -0.62 -6.14 -26.21
C ILE A 724 -0.61 -6.87 -27.57
N GLU A 725 -1.48 -6.49 -28.51
CA GLU A 725 -1.54 -7.09 -29.86
C GLU A 725 -0.23 -6.87 -30.63
N ALA A 726 0.35 -5.67 -30.54
CA ALA A 726 1.62 -5.31 -31.16
C ALA A 726 2.87 -5.83 -30.41
N LYS A 727 2.70 -6.53 -29.27
CA LYS A 727 3.79 -7.04 -28.43
C LYS A 727 4.83 -5.98 -28.06
N SER A 728 4.38 -4.78 -27.66
CA SER A 728 5.28 -3.64 -27.41
C SER A 728 6.37 -4.00 -26.39
N SER A 729 7.63 -3.80 -26.78
CA SER A 729 8.79 -3.90 -25.89
C SER A 729 9.05 -2.63 -25.08
N ASN A 730 8.31 -1.54 -25.34
CA ASN A 730 8.34 -0.31 -24.53
C ASN A 730 7.26 -0.38 -23.42
N TYR A 731 7.13 -1.57 -22.82
CA TYR A 731 6.02 -1.93 -21.95
C TYR A 731 5.84 -0.93 -20.80
N GLU A 732 6.92 -0.43 -20.18
CA GLU A 732 6.85 0.54 -19.08
C GLU A 732 6.06 1.80 -19.44
N GLN A 733 6.36 2.39 -20.60
CA GLN A 733 5.76 3.65 -21.03
C GLN A 733 4.31 3.44 -21.48
N ASP A 734 4.06 2.36 -22.23
CA ASP A 734 2.75 2.03 -22.77
C ASP A 734 1.76 1.62 -21.66
N MET A 735 2.20 0.75 -20.75
CA MET A 735 1.45 0.36 -19.54
C MET A 735 1.12 1.58 -18.69
N LYS A 736 2.12 2.41 -18.36
CA LYS A 736 1.93 3.61 -17.53
C LYS A 736 0.96 4.61 -18.15
N ARG A 737 1.02 4.80 -19.47
CA ARG A 737 0.11 5.68 -20.23
C ARG A 737 -1.31 5.15 -20.25
N ALA A 738 -1.48 3.86 -20.56
CA ALA A 738 -2.79 3.22 -20.64
C ALA A 738 -3.49 3.17 -19.26
N LEU A 739 -2.82 2.63 -18.24
CA LEU A 739 -3.37 2.46 -16.89
C LEU A 739 -3.69 3.80 -16.20
N ASN A 740 -2.88 4.85 -16.40
CA ASN A 740 -3.17 6.19 -15.88
C ASN A 740 -4.54 6.72 -16.38
N ASN A 741 -4.87 6.45 -17.64
CA ASN A 741 -6.10 6.87 -18.30
C ASN A 741 -7.28 5.98 -17.89
N ILE A 742 -7.09 4.66 -17.83
CA ILE A 742 -8.11 3.70 -17.34
C ILE A 742 -8.60 4.11 -15.94
N ALA A 743 -7.68 4.43 -15.03
CA ALA A 743 -8.01 4.84 -13.67
C ALA A 743 -8.72 6.20 -13.54
N LEU A 744 -8.93 6.96 -14.62
CA LEU A 744 -9.90 8.08 -14.60
C LEU A 744 -11.33 7.53 -14.55
N GLY A 745 -11.62 6.43 -15.24
CA GLY A 745 -12.92 5.79 -15.26
C GLY A 745 -13.35 5.15 -13.93
N PHE A 746 -12.46 5.01 -12.96
CA PHE A 746 -12.79 4.54 -11.61
C PHE A 746 -13.00 5.69 -10.61
N GLY A 747 -13.13 6.93 -11.10
CA GLY A 747 -13.16 8.12 -10.26
C GLY A 747 -14.44 8.40 -9.47
N GLN A 748 -15.54 7.74 -9.82
CA GLN A 748 -16.85 7.95 -9.19
C GLN A 748 -17.58 6.63 -9.05
N LEU A 749 -18.38 6.49 -7.99
CA LEU A 749 -19.21 5.31 -7.74
C LEU A 749 -20.03 4.90 -8.97
N TYR A 750 -20.71 5.87 -9.57
CA TYR A 750 -21.58 5.64 -10.72
C TYR A 750 -20.79 5.11 -11.94
N TYR A 751 -19.53 5.52 -12.10
CA TYR A 751 -18.67 5.00 -13.15
C TYR A 751 -18.27 3.54 -12.89
N VAL A 752 -17.92 3.19 -11.65
CA VAL A 752 -17.59 1.81 -11.26
C VAL A 752 -18.79 0.89 -11.46
N GLN A 753 -19.98 1.31 -11.01
CA GLN A 753 -21.24 0.60 -11.23
C GLN A 753 -21.51 0.36 -12.73
N ALA A 754 -21.39 1.40 -13.56
CA ALA A 754 -21.59 1.28 -15.01
C ALA A 754 -20.51 0.46 -15.73
N LEU A 755 -19.24 0.56 -15.32
CA LEU A 755 -18.15 -0.22 -15.90
C LEU A 755 -18.28 -1.72 -15.60
N GLY A 756 -18.83 -2.11 -14.45
CA GLY A 756 -19.11 -3.52 -14.16
C GLY A 756 -20.11 -4.13 -15.16
N ALA A 757 -21.23 -3.45 -15.40
CA ALA A 757 -22.22 -3.84 -16.41
C ALA A 757 -21.61 -3.86 -17.83
N TYR A 758 -20.76 -2.89 -18.15
CA TYR A 758 -20.06 -2.83 -19.44
C TYR A 758 -19.12 -4.04 -19.61
N PHE A 759 -18.30 -4.39 -18.61
CA PHE A 759 -17.39 -5.53 -18.71
C PHE A 759 -18.13 -6.86 -18.84
N ILE A 760 -19.26 -7.05 -18.16
CA ILE A 760 -20.13 -8.22 -18.36
C ILE A 760 -20.67 -8.26 -19.78
N SER A 761 -21.08 -7.12 -20.35
CA SER A 761 -21.55 -7.07 -21.74
C SER A 761 -20.50 -7.51 -22.76
N LEU A 762 -19.19 -7.34 -22.47
CA LEU A 762 -18.10 -7.82 -23.33
C LEU A 762 -18.00 -9.36 -23.40
N ALA A 763 -18.52 -10.08 -22.39
CA ALA A 763 -18.64 -11.54 -22.44
C ALA A 763 -19.75 -12.01 -23.40
N ASN A 764 -20.66 -11.12 -23.81
CA ASN A 764 -21.70 -11.38 -24.82
C ASN A 764 -22.50 -12.68 -24.57
N ASN A 765 -22.90 -12.90 -23.31
CA ASN A 765 -23.61 -14.09 -22.83
C ASN A 765 -22.90 -15.45 -23.07
N ASN A 766 -21.60 -15.46 -23.33
CA ASN A 766 -20.82 -16.69 -23.43
C ASN A 766 -20.56 -17.27 -22.03
N SER A 767 -21.12 -18.44 -21.74
CA SER A 767 -21.03 -19.09 -20.42
C SER A 767 -19.60 -19.37 -19.96
N ILE A 768 -18.68 -19.71 -20.88
CA ILE A 768 -17.27 -19.96 -20.56
C ILE A 768 -16.59 -18.67 -20.10
N ILE A 769 -16.82 -17.56 -20.81
CA ILE A 769 -16.26 -16.25 -20.43
C ILE A 769 -16.89 -15.76 -19.13
N LEU A 770 -18.20 -15.98 -18.94
CA LEU A 770 -18.90 -15.59 -17.72
C LEU A 770 -18.42 -16.36 -16.48
N GLN A 771 -17.90 -17.59 -16.60
CA GLN A 771 -17.28 -18.29 -15.47
C GLN A 771 -16.05 -17.52 -14.95
N GLU A 772 -15.26 -16.92 -15.85
CA GLU A 772 -14.06 -16.12 -15.54
C GLU A 772 -14.32 -14.65 -15.16
N ILE A 773 -15.59 -14.21 -15.19
CA ILE A 773 -16.04 -12.92 -14.66
C ILE A 773 -16.88 -13.17 -13.42
N THR A 774 -16.25 -13.29 -12.25
CA THR A 774 -16.92 -13.57 -10.98
C THR A 774 -17.56 -12.31 -10.41
N SER A 775 -18.88 -12.34 -10.20
CA SER A 775 -19.63 -11.28 -9.51
C SER A 775 -20.31 -11.83 -8.26
N VAL A 776 -20.18 -11.15 -7.13
CA VAL A 776 -20.71 -11.53 -5.81
C VAL A 776 -21.31 -10.31 -5.11
N LEU A 777 -22.43 -10.51 -4.41
CA LEU A 777 -22.92 -9.60 -3.37
C LEU A 777 -22.75 -10.30 -2.02
N GLU A 778 -21.96 -9.70 -1.14
CA GLU A 778 -21.77 -10.13 0.24
C GLU A 778 -22.48 -9.15 1.18
N VAL A 779 -23.45 -9.63 1.96
CA VAL A 779 -24.23 -8.84 2.92
C VAL A 779 -23.81 -9.24 4.33
N THR A 780 -23.12 -8.35 5.03
CA THR A 780 -22.74 -8.52 6.44
C THR A 780 -23.64 -7.67 7.32
N TYR A 781 -24.08 -8.18 8.47
CA TYR A 781 -24.98 -7.43 9.36
C TYR A 781 -24.90 -7.89 10.81
N THR A 782 -25.35 -7.02 11.73
CA THR A 782 -25.63 -7.37 13.12
C THR A 782 -27.13 -7.65 13.28
N ASP A 783 -27.49 -8.86 13.69
CA ASP A 783 -28.89 -9.22 13.97
C ASP A 783 -29.41 -8.62 15.28
N ALA A 784 -30.70 -8.79 15.56
CA ALA A 784 -31.34 -8.23 16.76
C ALA A 784 -30.86 -8.86 18.08
N ALA A 785 -30.17 -10.00 18.06
CA ALA A 785 -29.51 -10.60 19.22
C ALA A 785 -28.08 -10.06 19.41
N GLY A 786 -27.60 -9.22 18.50
CA GLY A 786 -26.24 -8.65 18.52
C GLY A 786 -25.19 -9.53 17.86
N ALA A 787 -25.57 -10.63 17.19
CA ALA A 787 -24.63 -11.50 16.49
C ALA A 787 -24.32 -10.97 15.09
N SER A 788 -23.05 -11.08 14.68
CA SER A 788 -22.64 -10.77 13.31
C SER A 788 -22.97 -11.95 12.38
N GLN A 789 -23.59 -11.65 11.25
CA GLN A 789 -24.04 -12.59 10.24
C GLN A 789 -23.46 -12.21 8.88
N THR A 790 -23.38 -13.17 7.95
CA THR A 790 -22.91 -12.94 6.58
C THR A 790 -23.70 -13.80 5.59
N ILE A 791 -24.20 -13.17 4.53
CA ILE A 791 -24.89 -13.82 3.41
C ILE A 791 -24.06 -13.56 2.16
N GLN A 792 -23.75 -14.60 1.39
CA GLN A 792 -23.17 -14.44 0.05
C GLN A 792 -24.20 -14.82 -1.01
N ILE A 793 -24.39 -13.92 -1.97
CA ILE A 793 -25.32 -14.04 -3.08
C ILE A 793 -24.50 -14.02 -4.36
N GLN A 794 -24.67 -15.06 -5.17
CA GLN A 794 -24.10 -15.17 -6.50
C GLN A 794 -25.04 -15.99 -7.39
N LYS A 795 -25.01 -15.70 -8.68
CA LYS A 795 -25.75 -16.46 -9.69
C LYS A 795 -25.08 -17.82 -9.86
N ASN A 796 -25.85 -18.91 -9.77
CA ASN A 796 -25.36 -20.23 -10.17
C ASN A 796 -25.08 -20.20 -11.69
N LYS A 797 -23.85 -20.55 -12.08
CA LYS A 797 -23.33 -20.50 -13.46
C LYS A 797 -23.17 -21.89 -14.06
#